data_AF-A0A3S0DQR0-F1
#
_entry.id   AF-A0A3S0DQR0-F1
#
_cell.length_a   1.000
_cell.length_b   1.000
_cell.length_c   1.000
_cell.angle_alpha   90.00
_cell.angle_beta   90.00
_cell.angle_gamma   90.00
#
_symmetry.space_group_name_H-M   'P 1'
#
loop_
_entity.id
_entity.type
_entity.pdbx_description
1 polymer ?
#
loop_
_entity_poly.entity_id
_entity_poly.type
_entity_poly.pdbx_seq_one_letter_code
_entity_poly.pdbx_strand_id
1 'polypeptide(L)'
;MSVILGEGKTERSEKSKMAVNEYVDVKVARYLIDNIKKIKELYEEKKGKEIPENEIEKFKHYAKEILKTKNGIIKRIYENDDGFGRMFLKNKQIGYQNLKKVFRSLLAYRDCYDLDVKNCQPSILNNWCILNGVENENLNFYINNREQIFTEIQKYINYDNDTLKLKFISVIYGDKFYDDIKTKLNKKLLKFINDFENEIKEIQNAIEKKYPHIKIYTENMNKLKNKGDNNILGSSCAYFCQNIENLILHIAIKFLKNRHFDILSLCFDGLMIRNTLKLNETTIKQLNKYIETTTKYKVEFTIKKIEPLFEINDDDLNYECDIEEIENDAEGVDFLLPHLNKKVIKCGFRYFIQKDNANIYEEDLTAGNKQTKDFLLSFIMKFNIKILTTNGLKDYSRKTAGAKQLLEALWVRIPNDEEFINKLWESNIYKLCFLDGYYDFKQKKFKKYDNETYTITYVNKNYPQYENKEDIEFVNKNILDLIFYEKESKDEFLNWCSRGLAGHYEEKTWAIGLGHRNSGKGVICDFFQNTFNSYVGSFTGDEMACKNVGQGDIAKKMSWAIPFEFRRLNFSNELSLEDDKGCKKKLDGNIIKKISSGGDIQNGRLNYKNSIDFKIQGRMCLFCNEIPTITPEDATQTLKILEFKTIFKNELTEKDKQINNITNECKFMIGNDDVKKIWIKKEEYQNALIQIIIKNYSNEIIKNNKNNNDYLNTDGKLETIAELYEFTPERENKILRSEVYKNIISSTGLSKSKIKLFLQKEGVTEGAIQGNVYLKGIKQKNNN
;
A
#
# COMPACT_ATOMS: atom_id res chain seq x y z
N MET A 1 6.57 -58.47 -14.87
CA MET A 1 5.24 -57.87 -15.09
C MET A 1 4.17 -58.67 -14.35
N SER A 2 4.15 -59.99 -14.48
CA SER A 2 3.35 -60.95 -13.68
C SER A 2 3.33 -60.68 -12.17
N VAL A 3 4.51 -60.55 -11.54
CA VAL A 3 4.66 -60.25 -10.09
C VAL A 3 4.08 -58.89 -9.68
N ILE A 4 4.11 -57.91 -10.58
CA ILE A 4 3.69 -56.52 -10.34
C ILE A 4 2.18 -56.36 -10.53
N LEU A 5 1.62 -57.07 -11.50
CA LEU A 5 0.17 -57.16 -11.67
C LEU A 5 -0.47 -58.08 -10.62
N GLY A 6 0.32 -58.71 -9.75
CA GLY A 6 -0.18 -59.54 -8.67
C GLY A 6 -0.74 -60.88 -9.12
N GLU A 7 -0.22 -61.48 -10.20
CA GLU A 7 -0.63 -62.84 -10.61
C GLU A 7 -0.53 -63.80 -9.40
N GLY A 8 -1.67 -64.36 -8.98
CA GLY A 8 -1.82 -65.22 -7.80
C GLY A 8 -2.22 -64.53 -6.49
N LYS A 9 -2.34 -63.19 -6.44
CA LYS A 9 -2.81 -62.45 -5.26
C LYS A 9 -4.33 -62.24 -5.32
N THR A 10 -5.08 -63.04 -4.58
CA THR A 10 -6.54 -62.90 -4.41
C THR A 10 -6.94 -62.29 -3.05
N GLU A 11 -5.96 -62.12 -2.14
CA GLU A 11 -6.13 -61.62 -0.76
C GLU A 11 -5.00 -60.63 -0.37
N ARG A 12 -5.05 -60.08 0.85
CA ARG A 12 -4.05 -59.10 1.35
C ARG A 12 -2.63 -59.63 1.24
N SER A 13 -1.73 -58.84 0.64
CA SER A 13 -0.29 -59.13 0.59
C SER A 13 0.53 -58.13 1.41
N GLU A 14 1.82 -58.41 1.65
CA GLU A 14 2.69 -57.47 2.36
C GLU A 14 2.74 -56.11 1.68
N LYS A 15 2.50 -55.04 2.46
CA LYS A 15 2.55 -53.66 1.99
C LYS A 15 3.96 -53.32 1.50
N SER A 16 4.06 -52.80 0.28
CA SER A 16 5.31 -52.18 -0.18
C SER A 16 5.50 -50.86 0.55
N LYS A 17 6.72 -50.60 1.04
CA LYS A 17 7.07 -49.37 1.76
C LYS A 17 8.25 -48.70 1.11
N MET A 18 8.18 -47.39 0.97
CA MET A 18 9.30 -46.58 0.51
C MET A 18 9.45 -45.36 1.42
N ALA A 19 10.69 -45.12 1.87
CA ALA A 19 11.02 -43.90 2.58
C ALA A 19 11.66 -42.89 1.62
N VAL A 20 11.23 -41.64 1.74
CA VAL A 20 11.82 -40.47 1.06
C VAL A 20 12.11 -39.39 2.08
N ASN A 21 13.11 -38.57 1.79
CA ASN A 21 13.48 -37.42 2.61
C ASN A 21 12.93 -36.18 1.90
N GLU A 22 11.82 -35.67 2.43
CA GLU A 22 11.16 -34.48 1.91
C GLU A 22 11.90 -33.25 2.44
N TYR A 23 12.29 -32.33 1.57
CA TYR A 23 12.98 -31.09 1.90
C TYR A 23 12.04 -29.92 1.67
N VAL A 24 12.02 -29.00 2.63
CA VAL A 24 11.37 -27.70 2.53
C VAL A 24 12.27 -26.67 3.18
N ASP A 25 12.49 -25.53 2.52
CA ASP A 25 13.20 -24.42 3.15
C ASP A 25 12.48 -23.94 4.42
N VAL A 26 13.18 -24.01 5.55
CA VAL A 26 12.68 -23.62 6.88
C VAL A 26 12.24 -22.16 6.91
N LYS A 27 12.94 -21.27 6.19
CA LYS A 27 12.62 -19.84 6.10
C LYS A 27 11.30 -19.63 5.35
N VAL A 28 11.10 -20.36 4.25
CA VAL A 28 9.84 -20.34 3.49
C VAL A 28 8.68 -20.86 4.35
N ALA A 29 8.87 -21.99 5.04
CA ALA A 29 7.85 -22.54 5.94
C ALA A 29 7.47 -21.56 7.07
N ARG A 30 8.46 -20.85 7.63
CA ARG A 30 8.27 -19.81 8.65
C ARG A 30 7.46 -18.63 8.09
N TYR A 31 7.90 -18.07 6.98
CA TYR A 31 7.24 -16.95 6.30
C TYR A 31 5.76 -17.24 6.04
N LEU A 32 5.47 -18.41 5.50
CA LEU A 32 4.11 -18.80 5.13
C LEU A 32 3.21 -19.01 6.36
N ILE A 33 3.75 -19.47 7.50
CA ILE A 33 3.00 -19.53 8.76
C ILE A 33 2.65 -18.12 9.25
N ASP A 34 3.62 -17.21 9.23
CA ASP A 34 3.44 -15.84 9.74
C ASP A 34 2.48 -15.03 8.85
N ASN A 35 2.36 -15.41 7.58
CA ASN A 35 1.55 -14.73 6.56
C ASN A 35 0.28 -15.50 6.13
N ILE A 36 -0.25 -16.40 6.98
CA ILE A 36 -1.47 -17.17 6.65
C ILE A 36 -2.65 -16.27 6.27
N LYS A 37 -2.81 -15.12 6.92
CA LYS A 37 -3.90 -14.17 6.62
C LYS A 37 -3.81 -13.65 5.18
N LYS A 38 -2.61 -13.21 4.75
CA LYS A 38 -2.33 -12.79 3.37
C LYS A 38 -2.61 -13.90 2.36
N ILE A 39 -2.26 -15.15 2.68
CA ILE A 39 -2.55 -16.31 1.82
C ILE A 39 -4.06 -16.52 1.66
N LYS A 40 -4.84 -16.40 2.74
CA LYS A 40 -6.30 -16.53 2.71
C LYS A 40 -6.92 -15.46 1.79
N GLU A 41 -6.57 -14.20 2.02
CA GLU A 41 -7.09 -13.05 1.26
C GLU A 41 -6.78 -13.17 -0.24
N LEU A 42 -5.51 -13.42 -0.61
CA LEU A 42 -5.11 -13.56 -2.01
C LEU A 42 -5.72 -14.80 -2.70
N TYR A 43 -5.94 -15.88 -1.97
CA TYR A 43 -6.57 -17.07 -2.53
C TYR A 43 -8.05 -16.82 -2.81
N GLU A 44 -8.76 -16.16 -1.88
CA GLU A 44 -10.16 -15.78 -2.05
C GLU A 44 -10.33 -14.82 -3.24
N GLU A 45 -9.48 -13.81 -3.34
CA GLU A 45 -9.45 -12.87 -4.48
C GLU A 45 -9.27 -13.60 -5.81
N LYS A 46 -8.31 -14.53 -5.91
CA LYS A 46 -7.99 -15.23 -7.17
C LYS A 46 -8.94 -16.39 -7.51
N LYS A 47 -9.62 -16.98 -6.52
CA LYS A 47 -10.43 -18.20 -6.72
C LYS A 47 -11.91 -18.02 -6.41
N GLY A 48 -12.33 -16.87 -5.89
CA GLY A 48 -13.72 -16.57 -5.52
C GLY A 48 -14.27 -17.48 -4.42
N LYS A 49 -13.39 -18.11 -3.63
CA LYS A 49 -13.77 -19.00 -2.52
C LYS A 49 -12.66 -19.10 -1.48
N GLU A 50 -13.07 -19.31 -0.24
CA GLU A 50 -12.15 -19.48 0.89
C GLU A 50 -11.39 -20.81 0.86
N ILE A 51 -10.25 -20.84 1.56
CA ILE A 51 -9.55 -22.09 1.87
C ILE A 51 -10.23 -22.73 3.09
N PRO A 52 -10.66 -24.00 3.02
CA PRO A 52 -11.24 -24.70 4.16
C PRO A 52 -10.29 -24.74 5.37
N GLU A 53 -10.80 -24.45 6.58
CA GLU A 53 -9.98 -24.31 7.79
C GLU A 53 -9.20 -25.59 8.14
N ASN A 54 -9.77 -26.77 7.85
CA ASN A 54 -9.08 -28.05 8.03
C ASN A 54 -7.79 -28.17 7.17
N GLU A 55 -7.77 -27.59 5.96
CA GLU A 55 -6.58 -27.56 5.11
C GLU A 55 -5.52 -26.60 5.64
N ILE A 56 -5.94 -25.50 6.27
CA ILE A 56 -5.04 -24.53 6.93
C ILE A 56 -4.40 -25.17 8.16
N GLU A 57 -5.18 -25.85 9.00
CA GLU A 57 -4.64 -26.56 10.16
C GLU A 57 -3.69 -27.69 9.75
N LYS A 58 -4.02 -28.41 8.67
CA LYS A 58 -3.14 -29.42 8.07
C LYS A 58 -1.81 -28.81 7.62
N PHE A 59 -1.85 -27.67 6.93
CA PHE A 59 -0.65 -26.92 6.54
C PHE A 59 0.16 -26.44 7.75
N LYS A 60 -0.49 -25.82 8.75
CA LYS A 60 0.19 -25.37 9.98
C LYS A 60 0.89 -26.51 10.70
N HIS A 61 0.25 -27.68 10.78
CA HIS A 61 0.85 -28.86 11.40
C HIS A 61 2.12 -29.29 10.66
N TYR A 62 2.03 -29.41 9.34
CA TYR A 62 3.15 -29.78 8.49
C TYR A 62 4.30 -28.78 8.57
N ALA A 63 4.02 -27.48 8.44
CA ALA A 63 5.04 -26.45 8.54
C ALA A 63 5.68 -26.39 9.94
N LYS A 64 4.92 -26.64 11.02
CA LYS A 64 5.48 -26.80 12.37
C LYS A 64 6.39 -28.02 12.51
N GLU A 65 6.14 -29.13 11.81
CA GLU A 65 7.09 -30.26 11.78
C GLU A 65 8.41 -29.84 11.12
N ILE A 66 8.36 -29.09 10.01
CA ILE A 66 9.54 -28.61 9.27
C ILE A 66 10.40 -27.71 10.15
N LEU A 67 9.77 -26.78 10.86
CA LEU A 67 10.44 -25.84 11.74
C LEU A 67 11.10 -26.47 12.97
N LYS A 68 10.78 -27.72 13.30
CA LYS A 68 11.48 -28.50 14.35
C LYS A 68 12.77 -29.13 13.84
N THR A 69 12.96 -29.19 12.52
CA THR A 69 14.17 -29.72 11.89
C THR A 69 15.22 -28.62 11.73
N LYS A 70 16.50 -28.97 11.76
CA LYS A 70 17.59 -28.00 11.55
C LYS A 70 17.76 -27.61 10.08
N ASN A 71 17.49 -28.53 9.16
CA ASN A 71 17.82 -28.40 7.74
C ASN A 71 16.60 -28.53 6.80
N GLY A 72 15.38 -28.50 7.34
CA GLY A 72 14.16 -28.59 6.54
C GLY A 72 13.83 -30.00 6.03
N ILE A 73 14.57 -31.03 6.48
CA ILE A 73 14.40 -32.41 5.98
C ILE A 73 13.52 -33.22 6.92
N ILE A 74 12.44 -33.80 6.40
CA ILE A 74 11.57 -34.72 7.11
C ILE A 74 11.47 -36.06 6.38
N LYS A 75 11.60 -37.16 7.13
CA LYS A 75 11.40 -38.50 6.59
C LYS A 75 9.90 -38.80 6.41
N ARG A 76 9.50 -39.13 5.18
CA ARG A 76 8.14 -39.55 4.82
C ARG A 76 8.14 -40.99 4.34
N ILE A 77 7.14 -41.75 4.78
CA ILE A 77 6.98 -43.16 4.45
C ILE A 77 5.74 -43.28 3.59
N TYR A 78 5.89 -43.86 2.41
CA TYR A 78 4.81 -44.16 1.50
C TYR A 78 4.52 -45.66 1.58
N GLU A 79 3.24 -46.02 1.61
CA GLU A 79 2.75 -47.39 1.56
C GLU A 79 1.56 -47.51 0.60
N ASN A 80 1.42 -48.64 -0.07
CA ASN A 80 0.20 -48.95 -0.81
C ASN A 80 -0.71 -49.88 0.00
N ASP A 81 -2.00 -49.89 -0.35
CA ASP A 81 -2.98 -50.79 0.24
C ASP A 81 -2.66 -52.22 -0.20
N ASP A 82 -2.24 -53.06 0.75
CA ASP A 82 -2.06 -54.50 0.59
C ASP A 82 -1.19 -54.93 -0.61
N GLY A 83 -0.23 -54.09 -0.99
CA GLY A 83 0.71 -54.34 -2.08
C GLY A 83 0.19 -54.03 -3.48
N PHE A 84 -0.98 -53.38 -3.61
CA PHE A 84 -1.65 -53.13 -4.88
C PHE A 84 -2.07 -51.65 -5.05
N GLY A 85 -1.96 -51.13 -6.27
CA GLY A 85 -2.31 -49.74 -6.59
C GLY A 85 -1.27 -48.70 -6.15
N ARG A 86 -1.68 -47.43 -6.05
CA ARG A 86 -0.81 -46.28 -5.77
C ARG A 86 -0.25 -46.30 -4.34
N MET A 87 0.94 -45.74 -4.17
CA MET A 87 1.51 -45.49 -2.84
C MET A 87 0.99 -44.18 -2.27
N PHE A 88 0.57 -44.20 -1.01
CA PHE A 88 0.11 -43.05 -0.25
C PHE A 88 0.99 -42.81 0.97
N LEU A 89 1.08 -41.56 1.42
CA LEU A 89 1.71 -41.25 2.70
C LEU A 89 1.07 -42.07 3.82
N LYS A 90 1.92 -42.73 4.61
CA LYS A 90 1.52 -43.58 5.73
C LYS A 90 0.68 -42.79 6.72
N ASN A 91 -0.37 -43.43 7.24
CA ASN A 91 -1.40 -42.84 8.11
C ASN A 91 -0.89 -41.74 9.06
N LYS A 92 -1.60 -40.61 9.04
CA LYS A 92 -1.36 -39.36 9.80
C LYS A 92 -0.15 -38.53 9.36
N GLN A 93 0.73 -39.02 8.47
CA GLN A 93 1.79 -38.17 7.91
C GLN A 93 1.21 -37.13 6.96
N ILE A 94 1.73 -35.91 7.04
CA ILE A 94 1.40 -34.81 6.13
C ILE A 94 2.64 -34.51 5.30
N GLY A 95 2.48 -34.33 4.00
CA GLY A 95 3.58 -34.01 3.09
C GLY A 95 3.04 -33.49 1.78
N TYR A 96 3.92 -33.28 0.80
CA TYR A 96 3.54 -32.71 -0.49
C TYR A 96 2.43 -33.52 -1.20
N GLN A 97 2.36 -34.85 -1.03
CA GLN A 97 1.32 -35.65 -1.69
C GLN A 97 -0.10 -35.26 -1.27
N ASN A 98 -0.32 -35.01 0.03
CA ASN A 98 -1.65 -34.80 0.59
C ASN A 98 -1.93 -33.35 1.01
N LEU A 99 -1.00 -32.41 0.76
CA LEU A 99 -1.18 -30.99 0.99
C LEU A 99 -1.94 -30.33 -0.17
N LYS A 100 -2.85 -29.38 0.13
CA LYS A 100 -3.57 -28.61 -0.90
C LYS A 100 -2.59 -27.90 -1.83
N LYS A 101 -2.91 -27.87 -3.13
CA LYS A 101 -2.06 -27.31 -4.20
C LYS A 101 -1.51 -25.92 -3.88
N VAL A 102 -2.32 -25.03 -3.29
CA VAL A 102 -1.93 -23.65 -2.94
C VAL A 102 -0.74 -23.60 -1.98
N PHE A 103 -0.76 -24.40 -0.91
CA PHE A 103 0.34 -24.44 0.05
C PHE A 103 1.52 -25.22 -0.51
N ARG A 104 1.25 -26.32 -1.22
CA ARG A 104 2.30 -27.12 -1.87
C ARG A 104 3.11 -26.31 -2.87
N SER A 105 2.48 -25.50 -3.72
CA SER A 105 3.21 -24.71 -4.71
C SER A 105 4.05 -23.62 -4.05
N LEU A 106 3.52 -22.93 -3.04
CA LEU A 106 4.27 -21.92 -2.26
C LEU A 106 5.52 -22.51 -1.56
N LEU A 107 5.44 -23.76 -1.09
CA LEU A 107 6.57 -24.43 -0.44
C LEU A 107 7.59 -25.02 -1.43
N ALA A 108 7.22 -25.24 -2.68
CA ALA A 108 8.02 -26.05 -3.61
C ALA A 108 8.60 -25.28 -4.80
N TYR A 109 8.04 -24.13 -5.17
CA TYR A 109 8.35 -23.46 -6.44
C TYR A 109 9.83 -23.06 -6.61
N ARG A 110 10.55 -22.86 -5.50
CA ARG A 110 11.96 -22.44 -5.48
C ARG A 110 12.94 -23.60 -5.58
N ASP A 111 12.59 -24.75 -4.99
CA ASP A 111 13.55 -25.83 -4.68
C ASP A 111 13.22 -27.16 -5.38
N CYS A 112 12.14 -27.23 -6.15
CA CYS A 112 11.63 -28.48 -6.69
C CYS A 112 11.39 -28.42 -8.22
N TYR A 113 11.64 -29.54 -8.90
CA TYR A 113 11.00 -29.85 -10.18
C TYR A 113 9.82 -30.80 -9.93
N ASP A 114 8.67 -30.53 -10.56
CA ASP A 114 7.48 -31.40 -10.54
C ASP A 114 7.46 -32.21 -11.84
N LEU A 115 7.77 -33.50 -11.78
CA LEU A 115 7.77 -34.39 -12.94
C LEU A 115 6.44 -35.11 -13.03
N ASP A 116 5.78 -35.00 -14.18
CA ASP A 116 4.45 -35.56 -14.42
C ASP A 116 4.45 -36.34 -15.73
N VAL A 117 3.72 -37.47 -15.79
CA VAL A 117 3.59 -38.27 -17.00
C VAL A 117 2.43 -37.77 -17.83
N LYS A 118 2.71 -37.32 -19.06
CA LYS A 118 1.70 -36.84 -19.99
C LYS A 118 0.73 -37.97 -20.35
N ASN A 119 -0.57 -37.74 -20.09
CA ASN A 119 -1.65 -38.69 -20.36
C ASN A 119 -1.40 -40.10 -19.81
N CYS A 120 -0.83 -40.21 -18.60
CA CYS A 120 -0.32 -41.46 -18.04
C CYS A 120 -1.22 -42.69 -18.27
N GLN A 121 -2.46 -42.66 -17.77
CA GLN A 121 -3.37 -43.81 -17.83
C GLN A 121 -3.85 -44.14 -19.26
N PRO A 122 -4.32 -43.18 -20.08
CA PRO A 122 -4.57 -43.43 -21.51
C PRO A 122 -3.36 -44.05 -22.22
N SER A 123 -2.15 -43.51 -21.99
CA SER A 123 -0.92 -44.02 -22.59
C SER A 123 -0.60 -45.44 -22.14
N ILE A 124 -0.82 -45.77 -20.87
CA ILE A 124 -0.69 -47.13 -20.35
C ILE A 124 -1.65 -48.08 -21.09
N LEU A 125 -2.94 -47.74 -21.19
CA LEU A 125 -3.92 -48.58 -21.86
C LEU A 125 -3.59 -48.77 -23.34
N ASN A 126 -3.22 -47.70 -24.05
CA ASN A 126 -2.84 -47.75 -25.45
C ASN A 126 -1.65 -48.69 -25.72
N ASN A 127 -0.59 -48.55 -24.91
CA ASN A 127 0.57 -49.44 -25.00
C ASN A 127 0.20 -50.89 -24.67
N TRP A 128 -0.64 -51.11 -23.67
CA TRP A 128 -1.11 -52.45 -23.33
C TRP A 128 -1.91 -53.07 -24.50
N CYS A 129 -2.82 -52.32 -25.12
CA CYS A 129 -3.59 -52.81 -26.26
C CYS A 129 -2.68 -53.24 -27.42
N ILE A 130 -1.68 -52.42 -27.78
CA ILE A 130 -0.69 -52.74 -28.81
C ILE A 130 0.09 -54.03 -28.47
N LEU A 131 0.55 -54.17 -27.21
CA LEU A 131 1.29 -55.35 -26.77
C LEU A 131 0.45 -56.64 -26.74
N ASN A 132 -0.87 -56.52 -26.73
CA ASN A 132 -1.81 -57.63 -26.56
C ASN A 132 -2.71 -57.87 -27.78
N GLY A 133 -2.54 -57.10 -28.86
CA GLY A 133 -3.36 -57.20 -30.07
C GLY A 133 -4.83 -56.86 -29.84
N VAL A 134 -5.13 -55.90 -28.96
CA VAL A 134 -6.49 -55.39 -28.72
C VAL A 134 -6.70 -54.11 -29.52
N GLU A 135 -7.85 -53.96 -30.16
CA GLU A 135 -8.20 -52.76 -30.92
C GLU A 135 -8.25 -51.51 -30.02
N ASN A 136 -7.65 -50.41 -30.49
CA ASN A 136 -7.44 -49.19 -29.70
C ASN A 136 -7.35 -47.92 -30.57
N GLU A 137 -8.01 -47.92 -31.74
CA GLU A 137 -7.91 -46.84 -32.72
C GLU A 137 -8.42 -45.50 -32.15
N ASN A 138 -9.55 -45.51 -31.45
CA ASN A 138 -10.18 -44.32 -30.89
C ASN A 138 -9.42 -43.79 -29.67
N LEU A 139 -8.89 -44.67 -28.83
CA LEU A 139 -8.02 -44.33 -27.71
C LEU A 139 -6.70 -43.72 -28.20
N ASN A 140 -6.09 -44.30 -29.22
CA ASN A 140 -4.90 -43.74 -29.85
C ASN A 140 -5.20 -42.38 -30.51
N PHE A 141 -6.33 -42.27 -31.21
CA PHE A 141 -6.78 -41.00 -31.79
C PHE A 141 -6.99 -39.93 -30.71
N TYR A 142 -7.60 -40.27 -29.57
CA TYR A 142 -7.77 -39.40 -28.42
C TYR A 142 -6.43 -38.89 -27.89
N ILE A 143 -5.46 -39.77 -27.66
CA ILE A 143 -4.14 -39.41 -27.11
C ILE A 143 -3.41 -38.42 -28.02
N ASN A 144 -3.48 -38.62 -29.33
CA ASN A 144 -2.75 -37.81 -30.31
C ASN A 144 -3.46 -36.49 -30.67
N ASN A 145 -4.78 -36.42 -30.54
CA ASN A 145 -5.59 -35.27 -30.97
C ASN A 145 -6.37 -34.60 -29.82
N ARG A 146 -5.99 -34.83 -28.56
CA ARG A 146 -6.75 -34.41 -27.37
C ARG A 146 -7.15 -32.93 -27.36
N GLU A 147 -6.21 -32.02 -27.60
CA GLU A 147 -6.48 -30.56 -27.57
C GLU A 147 -7.49 -30.15 -28.66
N GLN A 148 -7.37 -30.74 -29.85
CA GLN A 148 -8.31 -30.51 -30.95
C GLN A 148 -9.70 -31.06 -30.60
N ILE A 149 -9.78 -32.27 -30.06
CA ILE A 149 -11.05 -32.86 -29.60
C ILE A 149 -11.72 -31.95 -28.55
N PHE A 150 -10.94 -31.41 -27.61
CA PHE A 150 -11.47 -30.51 -26.58
C PHE A 150 -12.03 -29.23 -27.18
N THR A 151 -11.28 -28.61 -28.09
CA THR A 151 -11.70 -27.40 -28.81
C THR A 151 -12.96 -27.66 -29.63
N GLU A 152 -13.05 -28.80 -30.31
CA GLU A 152 -14.24 -29.17 -31.08
C GLU A 152 -15.47 -29.41 -30.21
N ILE A 153 -15.32 -30.05 -29.04
CA ILE A 153 -16.41 -30.25 -28.08
C ILE A 153 -16.87 -28.90 -27.49
N GLN A 154 -15.93 -28.01 -27.16
CA GLN A 154 -16.20 -26.70 -26.56
C GLN A 154 -17.04 -25.76 -27.44
N LYS A 155 -17.07 -25.99 -28.75
CA LYS A 155 -17.98 -25.27 -29.66
C LYS A 155 -19.46 -25.53 -29.36
N TYR A 156 -19.78 -26.64 -28.70
CA TYR A 156 -21.14 -27.09 -28.45
C TYR A 156 -21.52 -27.09 -26.96
N ILE A 157 -20.54 -27.19 -26.06
CA ILE A 157 -20.74 -27.23 -24.61
C ILE A 157 -19.74 -26.33 -23.88
N ASN A 158 -20.20 -25.68 -22.81
CA ASN A 158 -19.38 -24.76 -22.02
C ASN A 158 -18.56 -25.48 -20.93
N TYR A 159 -17.68 -26.40 -21.33
CA TYR A 159 -16.79 -27.14 -20.42
C TYR A 159 -15.35 -26.68 -20.61
N ASP A 160 -14.64 -26.41 -19.51
CA ASP A 160 -13.20 -26.17 -19.56
C ASP A 160 -12.40 -27.47 -19.82
N ASN A 161 -11.12 -27.32 -20.17
CA ASN A 161 -10.24 -28.45 -20.47
C ASN A 161 -10.07 -29.41 -19.29
N ASP A 162 -10.13 -28.92 -18.05
CA ASP A 162 -10.00 -29.75 -16.85
C ASP A 162 -11.24 -30.62 -16.64
N THR A 163 -12.43 -30.07 -16.88
CA THR A 163 -13.71 -30.78 -16.83
C THR A 163 -13.78 -31.86 -17.91
N LEU A 164 -13.39 -31.52 -19.15
CA LEU A 164 -13.31 -32.49 -20.24
C LEU A 164 -12.30 -33.60 -19.96
N LYS A 165 -11.12 -33.25 -19.43
CA LYS A 165 -10.12 -34.24 -18.99
C LYS A 165 -10.70 -35.23 -17.98
N LEU A 166 -11.38 -34.73 -16.95
CA LEU A 166 -12.00 -35.58 -15.93
C LEU A 166 -13.10 -36.46 -16.52
N LYS A 167 -13.86 -35.96 -17.50
CA LYS A 167 -14.92 -36.75 -18.14
C LYS A 167 -14.38 -37.89 -19.00
N PHE A 168 -13.34 -37.64 -19.81
CA PHE A 168 -12.70 -38.73 -20.56
C PHE A 168 -12.06 -39.77 -19.63
N ILE A 169 -11.46 -39.33 -18.52
CA ILE A 169 -10.94 -40.25 -17.49
C ILE A 169 -12.07 -41.07 -16.86
N SER A 170 -13.23 -40.47 -16.57
CA SER A 170 -14.35 -41.23 -16.00
C SER A 170 -14.87 -42.29 -16.99
N VAL A 171 -14.92 -41.96 -18.29
CA VAL A 171 -15.30 -42.92 -19.34
C VAL A 171 -14.33 -44.10 -19.40
N ILE A 172 -13.02 -43.84 -19.36
CA ILE A 172 -11.98 -44.89 -19.27
C ILE A 172 -12.24 -45.84 -18.10
N TYR A 173 -12.85 -45.35 -17.02
CA TYR A 173 -13.23 -46.12 -15.84
C TYR A 173 -14.71 -46.45 -15.74
N GLY A 174 -15.41 -46.58 -16.87
CA GLY A 174 -16.73 -47.20 -16.94
C GLY A 174 -17.92 -46.25 -16.79
N ASP A 175 -17.68 -44.94 -16.76
CA ASP A 175 -18.73 -43.93 -16.93
C ASP A 175 -19.07 -43.72 -18.43
N LYS A 176 -20.07 -42.90 -18.74
CA LYS A 176 -20.45 -42.53 -20.11
C LYS A 176 -20.66 -41.04 -20.23
N PHE A 177 -20.54 -40.47 -21.42
CA PHE A 177 -21.06 -39.15 -21.69
C PHE A 177 -22.59 -39.16 -21.54
N TYR A 178 -23.12 -38.13 -20.87
CA TYR A 178 -24.55 -38.01 -20.63
C TYR A 178 -25.29 -37.62 -21.92
N ASP A 179 -26.55 -38.06 -22.04
CA ASP A 179 -27.34 -37.86 -23.27
C ASP A 179 -27.62 -36.39 -23.57
N ASP A 180 -27.75 -35.55 -22.53
CA ASP A 180 -27.90 -34.10 -22.64
C ASP A 180 -26.65 -33.39 -23.22
N ILE A 181 -25.48 -34.01 -23.07
CA ILE A 181 -24.24 -33.59 -23.72
C ILE A 181 -24.19 -34.11 -25.15
N LYS A 182 -24.44 -35.43 -25.33
CA LYS A 182 -24.36 -36.11 -26.63
C LYS A 182 -25.29 -35.50 -27.68
N THR A 183 -26.50 -35.09 -27.29
CA THR A 183 -27.51 -34.46 -28.17
C THR A 183 -27.09 -33.11 -28.74
N LYS A 184 -26.14 -32.41 -28.10
CA LYS A 184 -25.63 -31.10 -28.55
C LYS A 184 -24.47 -31.20 -29.54
N LEU A 185 -23.85 -32.37 -29.65
CA LEU A 185 -22.66 -32.56 -30.48
C LEU A 185 -23.03 -32.79 -31.94
N ASN A 186 -22.15 -32.39 -32.86
CA ASN A 186 -22.31 -32.74 -34.26
C ASN A 186 -22.15 -34.26 -34.49
N LYS A 187 -22.66 -34.74 -35.64
CA LYS A 187 -22.67 -36.17 -35.99
C LYS A 187 -21.29 -36.84 -35.95
N LYS A 188 -20.22 -36.12 -36.32
CA LYS A 188 -18.84 -36.65 -36.34
C LYS A 188 -18.31 -36.86 -34.92
N LEU A 189 -18.48 -35.87 -34.05
CA LEU A 189 -18.05 -35.94 -32.65
C LEU A 189 -18.87 -36.98 -31.87
N LEU A 190 -20.19 -37.01 -32.09
CA LEU A 190 -21.07 -37.99 -31.46
C LEU A 190 -20.66 -39.42 -31.84
N LYS A 191 -20.34 -39.66 -33.12
CA LYS A 191 -19.83 -40.94 -33.59
C LYS A 191 -18.53 -41.30 -32.86
N PHE A 192 -17.55 -40.40 -32.86
CA PHE A 192 -16.27 -40.64 -32.17
C PHE A 192 -16.46 -40.96 -30.67
N ILE A 193 -17.31 -40.22 -29.95
CA ILE A 193 -17.54 -40.48 -28.52
C ILE A 193 -18.17 -41.86 -28.29
N ASN A 194 -19.15 -42.25 -29.10
CA ASN A 194 -19.77 -43.57 -28.98
C ASN A 194 -18.79 -44.71 -29.34
N ASP A 195 -18.01 -44.53 -30.39
CA ASP A 195 -16.99 -45.50 -30.81
C ASP A 195 -15.90 -45.63 -29.73
N PHE A 196 -15.46 -44.50 -29.14
CA PHE A 196 -14.53 -44.47 -28.01
C PHE A 196 -15.10 -45.16 -26.77
N GLU A 197 -16.35 -44.90 -26.38
CA GLU A 197 -16.99 -45.56 -25.23
C GLU A 197 -17.07 -47.09 -25.41
N ASN A 198 -17.43 -47.54 -26.61
CA ASN A 198 -17.49 -48.97 -26.94
C ASN A 198 -16.10 -49.61 -26.90
N GLU A 199 -15.11 -48.97 -27.54
CA GLU A 199 -13.72 -49.45 -27.54
C GLU A 199 -13.15 -49.56 -26.12
N ILE A 200 -13.37 -48.56 -25.27
CA ILE A 200 -12.95 -48.61 -23.86
C ILE A 200 -13.58 -49.79 -23.13
N LYS A 201 -14.86 -50.10 -23.38
CA LYS A 201 -15.53 -51.23 -22.75
C LYS A 201 -14.92 -52.56 -23.21
N GLU A 202 -14.58 -52.71 -24.48
CA GLU A 202 -13.87 -53.89 -24.99
C GLU A 202 -12.48 -54.03 -24.38
N ILE A 203 -11.75 -52.92 -24.23
CA ILE A 203 -10.45 -52.91 -23.53
C ILE A 203 -10.61 -53.37 -22.07
N GLN A 204 -11.63 -52.87 -21.35
CA GLN A 204 -11.91 -53.29 -19.97
C GLN A 204 -12.20 -54.80 -19.88
N ASN A 205 -13.03 -55.34 -20.78
CA ASN A 205 -13.33 -56.77 -20.85
C ASN A 205 -12.08 -57.60 -21.15
N ALA A 206 -11.22 -57.13 -22.06
CA ALA A 206 -9.98 -57.80 -22.41
C ALA A 206 -8.99 -57.84 -21.22
N ILE A 207 -8.89 -56.75 -20.46
CA ILE A 207 -8.09 -56.68 -19.23
C ILE A 207 -8.62 -57.65 -18.18
N GLU A 208 -9.93 -57.68 -17.95
CA GLU A 208 -10.57 -58.61 -17.00
C GLU A 208 -10.30 -60.07 -17.39
N LYS A 209 -10.52 -60.41 -18.67
CA LYS A 209 -10.29 -61.77 -19.18
C LYS A 209 -8.84 -62.20 -19.01
N LYS A 210 -7.89 -61.28 -19.21
CA LYS A 210 -6.45 -61.57 -19.09
C LYS A 210 -5.97 -61.60 -17.64
N TYR A 211 -6.55 -60.77 -16.77
CA TYR A 211 -6.14 -60.59 -15.38
C TYR A 211 -7.33 -60.72 -14.41
N PRO A 212 -7.96 -61.91 -14.32
CA PRO A 212 -9.17 -62.10 -13.52
C PRO A 212 -8.96 -61.85 -12.02
N HIS A 213 -7.73 -62.02 -11.51
CA HIS A 213 -7.39 -61.73 -10.12
C HIS A 213 -7.53 -60.26 -9.73
N ILE A 214 -7.40 -59.32 -10.67
CA ILE A 214 -7.59 -57.88 -10.44
C ILE A 214 -9.06 -57.58 -10.12
N LYS A 215 -9.98 -58.27 -10.81
CA LYS A 215 -11.42 -58.17 -10.54
C LYS A 215 -11.75 -58.72 -9.16
N ILE A 216 -11.25 -59.91 -8.82
CA ILE A 216 -11.45 -60.52 -7.49
C ILE A 216 -10.97 -59.58 -6.39
N TYR A 217 -9.78 -59.00 -6.55
CA TYR A 217 -9.26 -57.99 -5.62
C TYR A 217 -10.19 -56.77 -5.51
N THR A 218 -10.70 -56.28 -6.63
CA THR A 218 -11.60 -55.12 -6.69
C THR A 218 -12.92 -55.40 -5.95
N GLU A 219 -13.53 -56.57 -6.17
CA GLU A 219 -14.76 -57.01 -5.48
C GLU A 219 -14.54 -57.09 -3.97
N ASN A 220 -13.41 -57.67 -3.55
CA ASN A 220 -13.04 -57.76 -2.13
C ASN A 220 -12.88 -56.36 -1.51
N MET A 221 -12.24 -55.43 -2.21
CA MET A 221 -12.07 -54.05 -1.74
C MET A 221 -13.39 -53.26 -1.68
N ASN A 222 -14.31 -53.48 -2.61
CA ASN A 222 -15.64 -52.86 -2.58
C ASN A 222 -16.44 -53.32 -1.37
N LYS A 223 -16.46 -54.64 -1.11
CA LYS A 223 -17.08 -55.23 0.09
C LYS A 223 -16.53 -54.62 1.37
N LEU A 224 -15.20 -54.53 1.50
CA LEU A 224 -14.55 -53.94 2.68
C LEU A 224 -14.87 -52.45 2.89
N LYS A 225 -15.10 -51.70 1.81
CA LYS A 225 -15.43 -50.27 1.84
C LYS A 225 -16.93 -50.00 1.91
N ASN A 226 -17.77 -51.04 2.06
CA ASN A 226 -19.24 -50.97 2.00
C ASN A 226 -19.74 -50.24 0.73
N LYS A 227 -19.05 -50.43 -0.40
CA LYS A 227 -19.45 -49.89 -1.72
C LYS A 227 -20.14 -50.98 -2.53
N GLY A 228 -21.18 -50.62 -3.29
CA GLY A 228 -21.83 -51.54 -4.22
C GLY A 228 -20.97 -51.87 -5.46
N ASP A 229 -21.26 -52.98 -6.13
CA ASP A 229 -20.48 -53.50 -7.26
C ASP A 229 -20.93 -52.99 -8.64
N ASN A 230 -21.55 -51.81 -8.69
CA ASN A 230 -22.21 -51.28 -9.90
C ASN A 230 -21.25 -50.99 -11.07
N ASN A 231 -19.93 -50.89 -10.84
CA ASN A 231 -18.93 -50.61 -11.87
C ASN A 231 -17.61 -51.36 -11.60
N ILE A 232 -17.69 -52.69 -11.58
CA ILE A 232 -16.53 -53.53 -11.27
C ILE A 232 -15.45 -53.51 -12.36
N LEU A 233 -15.84 -53.45 -13.63
CA LEU A 233 -14.94 -53.44 -14.78
C LEU A 233 -14.08 -52.17 -14.82
N GLY A 234 -14.73 -51.01 -14.69
CA GLY A 234 -14.04 -49.73 -14.64
C GLY A 234 -13.11 -49.62 -13.44
N SER A 235 -13.55 -50.09 -12.27
CA SER A 235 -12.73 -50.12 -11.05
C SER A 235 -11.52 -51.05 -11.18
N SER A 236 -11.70 -52.22 -11.80
CA SER A 236 -10.61 -53.16 -12.09
C SER A 236 -9.59 -52.58 -13.06
N CYS A 237 -10.06 -51.91 -14.11
CA CYS A 237 -9.23 -51.16 -15.05
C CYS A 237 -8.43 -50.05 -14.35
N ALA A 238 -9.05 -49.32 -13.42
CA ALA A 238 -8.37 -48.30 -12.63
C ALA A 238 -7.23 -48.88 -11.79
N TYR A 239 -7.46 -49.98 -11.08
CA TYR A 239 -6.39 -50.63 -10.32
C TYR A 239 -5.30 -51.19 -11.24
N PHE A 240 -5.65 -51.77 -12.39
CA PHE A 240 -4.67 -52.21 -13.39
C PHE A 240 -3.73 -51.07 -13.81
N CYS A 241 -4.30 -49.93 -14.23
CA CYS A 241 -3.51 -48.75 -14.60
C CYS A 241 -2.64 -48.26 -13.43
N GLN A 242 -3.19 -48.17 -12.23
CA GLN A 242 -2.45 -47.70 -11.04
C GLN A 242 -1.26 -48.58 -10.66
N ASN A 243 -1.35 -49.90 -10.88
CA ASN A 243 -0.21 -50.79 -10.64
C ASN A 243 0.93 -50.55 -11.65
N ILE A 244 0.58 -50.29 -12.92
CA ILE A 244 1.57 -49.95 -13.96
C ILE A 244 2.15 -48.56 -13.72
N GLU A 245 1.33 -47.57 -13.31
CA GLU A 245 1.82 -46.26 -12.86
C GLU A 245 2.87 -46.41 -11.76
N ASN A 246 2.55 -47.22 -10.73
CA ASN A 246 3.45 -47.45 -9.61
C ASN A 246 4.77 -48.10 -10.08
N LEU A 247 4.71 -49.04 -11.02
CA LEU A 247 5.91 -49.65 -11.63
C LEU A 247 6.78 -48.61 -12.34
N ILE A 248 6.15 -47.80 -13.20
CA ILE A 248 6.84 -46.74 -13.96
C ILE A 248 7.55 -45.79 -13.00
N LEU A 249 6.88 -45.39 -11.91
CA LEU A 249 7.47 -44.52 -10.89
C LEU A 249 8.62 -45.16 -10.14
N HIS A 250 8.52 -46.44 -9.75
CA HIS A 250 9.64 -47.13 -9.10
C HIS A 250 10.88 -47.20 -10.00
N ILE A 251 10.68 -47.44 -11.29
CA ILE A 251 11.76 -47.46 -12.29
C ILE A 251 12.34 -46.06 -12.46
N ALA A 252 11.50 -45.03 -12.51
CA ALA A 252 11.93 -43.64 -12.60
C ALA A 252 12.76 -43.23 -11.38
N ILE A 253 12.30 -43.58 -10.17
CA ILE A 253 13.00 -43.33 -8.92
C ILE A 253 14.35 -44.03 -8.91
N LYS A 254 14.41 -45.30 -9.32
CA LYS A 254 15.68 -46.04 -9.42
C LYS A 254 16.65 -45.36 -10.38
N PHE A 255 16.17 -44.95 -11.55
CA PHE A 255 16.98 -44.25 -12.55
C PHE A 255 17.54 -42.92 -12.04
N LEU A 256 16.71 -42.13 -11.36
CA LEU A 256 17.05 -40.82 -10.82
C LEU A 256 17.97 -40.92 -9.60
N LYS A 257 17.71 -41.83 -8.65
CA LYS A 257 18.57 -42.08 -7.49
C LYS A 257 19.96 -42.57 -7.89
N ASN A 258 20.06 -43.42 -8.92
CA ASN A 258 21.35 -43.86 -9.47
C ASN A 258 22.17 -42.72 -10.10
N ARG A 259 21.54 -41.56 -10.34
CA ARG A 259 22.16 -40.32 -10.82
C ARG A 259 22.19 -39.23 -9.74
N HIS A 260 22.03 -39.61 -8.48
CA HIS A 260 22.12 -38.73 -7.31
C HIS A 260 21.05 -37.64 -7.22
N PHE A 261 19.92 -37.79 -7.90
CA PHE A 261 18.76 -36.89 -7.69
C PHE A 261 18.05 -37.22 -6.37
N ASP A 262 17.73 -36.16 -5.62
CA ASP A 262 16.95 -36.25 -4.38
C ASP A 262 15.45 -36.32 -4.69
N ILE A 263 14.82 -37.45 -4.36
CA ILE A 263 13.37 -37.64 -4.50
C ILE A 263 12.68 -37.14 -3.24
N LEU A 264 11.82 -36.13 -3.38
CA LEU A 264 11.17 -35.45 -2.26
C LEU A 264 9.79 -36.03 -1.94
N SER A 265 8.97 -36.29 -2.96
CA SER A 265 7.60 -36.78 -2.78
C SER A 265 7.11 -37.57 -3.99
N LEU A 266 6.24 -38.55 -3.74
CA LEU A 266 5.47 -39.24 -4.76
C LEU A 266 4.11 -38.56 -4.93
N CYS A 267 3.84 -38.02 -6.11
CA CYS A 267 2.62 -37.26 -6.41
C CYS A 267 1.79 -38.00 -7.46
N PHE A 268 1.15 -39.10 -7.05
CA PHE A 268 0.31 -39.94 -7.92
C PHE A 268 1.08 -40.49 -9.12
N ASP A 269 0.79 -40.02 -10.35
CA ASP A 269 1.44 -40.36 -11.62
C ASP A 269 2.75 -39.59 -11.86
N GLY A 270 3.14 -38.73 -10.92
CA GLY A 270 4.37 -37.95 -10.94
C GLY A 270 5.19 -38.06 -9.67
N LEU A 271 6.31 -37.34 -9.65
CA LEU A 271 7.21 -37.25 -8.51
C LEU A 271 7.88 -35.87 -8.44
N MET A 272 8.13 -35.40 -7.22
CA MET A 272 8.84 -34.15 -6.99
C MET A 272 10.30 -34.45 -6.68
N ILE A 273 11.21 -33.77 -7.36
CA ILE A 273 12.64 -33.87 -7.13
C ILE A 273 13.20 -32.53 -6.67
N ARG A 274 14.25 -32.57 -5.86
CA ARG A 274 15.00 -31.35 -5.50
C ARG A 274 15.76 -30.84 -6.71
N ASN A 275 15.82 -29.53 -6.87
CA ASN A 275 16.55 -28.88 -7.97
C ASN A 275 18.04 -28.64 -7.68
N THR A 276 18.61 -29.32 -6.67
CA THR A 276 20.06 -29.31 -6.37
C THR A 276 20.90 -29.78 -7.55
N LEU A 277 20.34 -30.65 -8.39
CA LEU A 277 20.90 -31.03 -9.67
C LEU A 277 19.99 -30.55 -10.81
N LYS A 278 20.60 -30.00 -11.86
CA LYS A 278 19.86 -29.53 -13.04
C LYS A 278 19.23 -30.71 -13.77
N LEU A 279 17.90 -30.77 -13.81
CA LEU A 279 17.18 -31.71 -14.67
C LEU A 279 17.02 -31.09 -16.07
N ASN A 280 17.63 -31.71 -17.07
CA ASN A 280 17.59 -31.24 -18.47
C ASN A 280 16.81 -32.22 -19.36
N GLU A 281 16.48 -31.78 -20.57
CA GLU A 281 15.74 -32.58 -21.55
C GLU A 281 16.44 -33.89 -21.91
N THR A 282 17.77 -33.91 -21.90
CA THR A 282 18.54 -35.13 -22.21
C THR A 282 18.33 -36.20 -21.16
N THR A 283 18.36 -35.83 -19.87
CA THR A 283 18.07 -36.74 -18.76
C THR A 283 16.64 -37.27 -18.83
N ILE A 284 15.67 -36.43 -19.20
CA ILE A 284 14.26 -36.83 -19.38
C ILE A 284 14.12 -37.82 -20.56
N LYS A 285 14.76 -37.54 -21.70
CA LYS A 285 14.78 -38.46 -22.86
C LYS A 285 15.39 -39.81 -22.49
N GLN A 286 16.48 -39.81 -21.71
CA GLN A 286 17.09 -41.04 -21.21
C GLN A 286 16.19 -41.78 -20.22
N LEU A 287 15.49 -41.07 -19.34
CA LEU A 287 14.50 -41.64 -18.43
C LEU A 287 13.36 -42.32 -19.20
N ASN A 288 12.76 -41.64 -20.17
CA ASN A 288 11.68 -42.19 -21.00
C ASN A 288 12.15 -43.45 -21.75
N LYS A 289 13.35 -43.41 -22.35
CA LYS A 289 13.96 -44.57 -23.03
C LYS A 289 14.25 -45.72 -22.05
N TYR A 290 14.72 -45.42 -20.85
CA TYR A 290 14.99 -46.43 -19.83
C TYR A 290 13.71 -47.12 -19.35
N ILE A 291 12.62 -46.36 -19.21
CA ILE A 291 11.31 -46.93 -18.89
C ILE A 291 10.82 -47.82 -20.04
N GLU A 292 10.82 -47.31 -21.28
CA GLU A 292 10.35 -48.07 -22.46
C GLU A 292 11.14 -49.37 -22.64
N THR A 293 12.46 -49.34 -22.50
CA THR A 293 13.30 -50.55 -22.60
C THR A 293 13.02 -51.56 -21.49
N THR A 294 12.72 -51.09 -20.27
CA THR A 294 12.49 -51.94 -19.09
C THR A 294 11.06 -52.48 -19.01
N THR A 295 10.05 -51.68 -19.36
CA THR A 295 8.63 -52.02 -19.18
C THR A 295 7.90 -52.34 -20.48
N LYS A 296 8.46 -51.94 -21.64
CA LYS A 296 7.78 -51.90 -22.95
C LYS A 296 6.66 -50.86 -23.05
N TYR A 297 6.42 -50.07 -22.00
CA TYR A 297 5.47 -48.97 -22.02
C TYR A 297 6.20 -47.69 -22.44
N LYS A 298 5.79 -47.12 -23.57
CA LYS A 298 6.23 -45.80 -24.01
C LYS A 298 5.42 -44.73 -23.31
N VAL A 299 6.06 -44.03 -22.37
CA VAL A 299 5.50 -42.90 -21.62
C VAL A 299 6.39 -41.67 -21.76
N GLU A 300 5.80 -40.49 -21.56
CA GLU A 300 6.48 -39.20 -21.70
C GLU A 300 6.43 -38.43 -20.37
N PHE A 301 7.55 -38.42 -19.63
CA PHE A 301 7.73 -37.51 -18.51
C PHE A 301 7.97 -36.09 -18.99
N THR A 302 7.35 -35.13 -18.30
CA THR A 302 7.47 -33.70 -18.55
C THR A 302 7.69 -32.94 -17.24
N ILE A 303 8.43 -31.83 -17.29
CA ILE A 303 8.55 -30.93 -16.13
C ILE A 303 7.34 -29.99 -16.16
N LYS A 304 6.53 -30.04 -15.10
CA LYS A 304 5.41 -29.16 -14.90
C LYS A 304 5.87 -27.89 -14.18
N LYS A 305 5.49 -26.74 -14.71
CA LYS A 305 5.74 -25.45 -14.05
C LYS A 305 4.96 -25.39 -12.73
N ILE A 306 5.68 -25.16 -11.62
CA ILE A 306 5.07 -24.91 -10.32
C ILE A 306 4.72 -23.42 -10.25
N GLU A 307 3.42 -23.11 -10.26
CA GLU A 307 2.94 -21.73 -10.17
C GLU A 307 2.47 -21.43 -8.74
N PRO A 308 3.21 -20.61 -7.97
CA PRO A 308 2.80 -20.24 -6.63
C PRO A 308 1.66 -19.22 -6.66
N LEU A 309 0.97 -19.05 -5.53
CA LEU A 309 -0.07 -18.03 -5.39
C LEU A 309 0.51 -16.61 -5.56
N PHE A 310 1.72 -16.41 -5.04
CA PHE A 310 2.57 -15.24 -5.17
C PHE A 310 4.03 -15.67 -4.96
N GLU A 311 4.98 -14.89 -5.45
CA GLU A 311 6.40 -15.12 -5.22
C GLU A 311 6.82 -14.42 -3.92
N ILE A 312 7.65 -15.09 -3.12
CA ILE A 312 8.21 -14.57 -1.87
C ILE A 312 9.55 -13.88 -2.21
N ASN A 313 9.68 -12.60 -1.85
CA ASN A 313 10.92 -11.85 -2.03
C ASN A 313 12.02 -12.41 -1.13
N ASP A 314 13.28 -12.36 -1.58
CA ASP A 314 14.40 -12.85 -0.77
C ASP A 314 14.58 -12.03 0.51
N ASP A 315 14.29 -10.73 0.46
CA ASP A 315 14.30 -9.85 1.64
C ASP A 315 13.25 -10.26 2.69
N ASP A 316 12.13 -10.81 2.25
CA ASP A 316 11.07 -11.33 3.13
C ASP A 316 11.47 -12.65 3.79
N LEU A 317 12.44 -13.36 3.19
CA LEU A 317 13.04 -14.59 3.74
C LEU A 317 14.26 -14.32 4.61
N ASN A 318 14.59 -13.06 4.90
CA ASN A 318 15.59 -12.69 5.90
C ASN A 318 15.08 -12.96 7.34
N TYR A 319 14.71 -14.21 7.59
CA TYR A 319 14.88 -14.83 8.88
C TYR A 319 16.32 -15.30 8.93
N GLU A 320 17.14 -14.61 9.71
CA GLU A 320 18.37 -15.21 10.20
C GLU A 320 17.96 -16.35 11.12
N CYS A 321 17.82 -17.53 10.50
CA CYS A 321 17.30 -18.75 11.10
C CYS A 321 18.42 -19.58 11.74
N ASP A 322 19.65 -19.07 11.73
CA ASP A 322 20.71 -19.64 12.54
C ASP A 322 20.36 -19.40 14.01
N ILE A 323 20.53 -20.45 14.81
CA ILE A 323 20.43 -20.31 16.26
C ILE A 323 21.66 -19.51 16.66
N GLU A 324 21.46 -18.28 17.10
CA GLU A 324 22.53 -17.53 17.73
C GLU A 324 22.61 -17.97 19.18
N GLU A 325 23.74 -18.56 19.56
CA GLU A 325 24.02 -18.97 20.93
C GLU A 325 24.80 -17.86 21.61
N ILE A 326 24.23 -17.30 22.68
CA ILE A 326 24.83 -16.22 23.46
C ILE A 326 25.05 -16.69 24.90
N GLU A 327 26.09 -16.19 25.56
CA GLU A 327 26.33 -16.43 26.97
C GLU A 327 25.69 -15.37 27.86
N ASN A 328 25.48 -14.16 27.32
CA ASN A 328 24.98 -13.01 28.07
C ASN A 328 24.30 -11.96 27.14
N ASP A 329 23.65 -10.97 27.75
CA ASP A 329 22.94 -9.91 27.02
C ASP A 329 23.85 -9.03 26.15
N ALA A 330 25.15 -8.93 26.46
CA ALA A 330 26.07 -8.13 25.66
C ALA A 330 26.29 -8.76 24.29
N GLU A 331 26.57 -10.06 24.25
CA GLU A 331 26.70 -10.83 23.00
C GLU A 331 25.42 -10.81 22.17
N GLY A 332 24.26 -10.92 22.84
CA GLY A 332 22.97 -10.76 22.15
C GLY A 332 22.80 -9.41 21.49
N VAL A 333 23.29 -8.33 22.10
CA VAL A 333 23.25 -7.00 21.50
C VAL A 333 24.28 -6.82 20.39
N ASP A 334 25.49 -7.36 20.56
CA ASP A 334 26.55 -7.31 19.54
C ASP A 334 26.09 -8.03 18.25
N PHE A 335 25.32 -9.11 18.40
CA PHE A 335 24.63 -9.77 17.29
C PHE A 335 23.51 -8.89 16.69
N LEU A 336 22.67 -8.25 17.51
CA LEU A 336 21.50 -7.49 17.02
C LEU A 336 21.86 -6.15 16.35
N LEU A 337 22.89 -5.45 16.82
CA LEU A 337 23.24 -4.10 16.37
C LEU A 337 23.51 -3.99 14.86
N PRO A 338 24.33 -4.86 14.24
CA PRO A 338 24.54 -4.86 12.79
C PRO A 338 23.24 -5.03 11.99
N HIS A 339 22.29 -5.81 12.51
CA HIS A 339 21.00 -6.08 11.85
C HIS A 339 19.97 -4.96 12.06
N LEU A 340 20.11 -4.19 13.14
CA LEU A 340 19.30 -3.01 13.39
C LEU A 340 19.66 -1.90 12.39
N ASN A 341 20.96 -1.69 12.14
CA ASN A 341 21.48 -0.74 11.14
C ASN A 341 20.73 0.61 11.17
N LYS A 342 20.23 1.09 10.03
CA LYS A 342 19.49 2.36 9.87
C LYS A 342 18.00 2.28 10.23
N LYS A 343 17.50 1.14 10.74
CA LYS A 343 16.06 0.96 11.04
C LYS A 343 15.61 1.79 12.23
N VAL A 344 16.49 2.03 13.19
CA VAL A 344 16.27 2.94 14.31
C VAL A 344 17.48 3.83 14.45
N ILE A 345 17.27 5.14 14.44
CA ILE A 345 18.32 6.13 14.63
C ILE A 345 18.01 6.94 15.88
N LYS A 346 18.98 7.02 16.78
CA LYS A 346 18.96 7.89 17.95
C LYS A 346 19.73 9.16 17.62
N CYS A 347 19.14 10.31 17.88
CA CYS A 347 19.78 11.62 17.72
C CYS A 347 19.48 12.44 18.99
N GLY A 348 20.42 12.42 19.94
CA GLY A 348 20.24 12.98 21.28
C GLY A 348 19.09 12.28 22.03
N PHE A 349 18.03 13.03 22.33
CA PHE A 349 16.82 12.52 22.99
C PHE A 349 15.72 12.05 22.02
N ARG A 350 15.95 12.19 20.71
CA ARG A 350 14.97 11.88 19.66
C ARG A 350 15.27 10.52 19.04
N TYR A 351 14.21 9.79 18.69
CA TYR A 351 14.30 8.45 18.11
C TYR A 351 13.48 8.41 16.83
N PHE A 352 14.09 7.88 15.78
CA PHE A 352 13.51 7.82 14.44
C PHE A 352 13.47 6.39 13.95
N ILE A 353 12.32 5.95 13.45
CA ILE A 353 12.08 4.60 12.94
C ILE A 353 11.95 4.66 11.43
N GLN A 354 12.71 3.86 10.71
CA GLN A 354 12.65 3.77 9.25
C GLN A 354 11.36 3.05 8.81
N LYS A 355 10.64 3.60 7.85
CA LYS A 355 9.55 2.93 7.13
C LYS A 355 10.11 2.06 6.00
N ASP A 356 9.29 1.16 5.47
CA ASP A 356 9.61 0.09 4.48
C ASP A 356 10.43 0.48 3.22
N ASN A 357 10.82 1.75 3.05
CA ASN A 357 11.65 2.30 1.96
C ASN A 357 12.93 2.96 2.49
N ALA A 358 13.99 2.92 1.68
CA ALA A 358 15.38 3.04 2.12
C ALA A 358 15.79 4.32 2.91
N ASN A 359 14.99 5.39 3.00
CA ASN A 359 15.33 6.58 3.81
C ASN A 359 14.12 7.43 4.27
N ILE A 360 12.93 6.84 4.42
CA ILE A 360 11.76 7.51 5.04
C ILE A 360 11.73 7.16 6.52
N TYR A 361 11.58 8.15 7.39
CA TYR A 361 11.60 7.99 8.84
C TYR A 361 10.33 8.54 9.49
N GLU A 362 10.03 8.05 10.68
CA GLU A 362 9.01 8.58 11.58
C GLU A 362 9.63 8.84 12.94
N GLU A 363 9.40 10.02 13.52
CA GLU A 363 9.86 10.34 14.86
C GLU A 363 8.91 9.78 15.91
N ASP A 364 9.46 9.14 16.93
CA ASP A 364 8.69 8.66 18.06
C ASP A 364 8.30 9.80 19.01
N LEU A 365 7.07 10.28 18.84
CA LEU A 365 6.49 11.32 19.67
C LEU A 365 5.78 10.78 20.92
N THR A 366 5.77 9.47 21.16
CA THR A 366 5.10 8.87 22.32
C THR A 366 5.84 9.13 23.63
N ALA A 367 5.14 8.97 24.76
CA ALA A 367 5.75 9.12 26.08
C ALA A 367 6.77 7.99 26.33
N GLY A 368 8.00 8.36 26.71
CA GLY A 368 9.08 7.39 26.98
C GLY A 368 9.54 6.58 25.77
N ASN A 369 9.28 7.07 24.56
CA ASN A 369 9.61 6.46 23.27
C ASN A 369 9.09 5.02 23.15
N LYS A 370 7.81 4.85 23.48
CA LYS A 370 7.11 3.56 23.51
C LYS A 370 7.07 2.93 22.12
N GLN A 371 6.80 3.70 21.07
CA GLN A 371 6.70 3.18 19.69
C GLN A 371 8.03 2.55 19.23
N THR A 372 9.16 3.19 19.56
CA THR A 372 10.51 2.67 19.27
C THR A 372 10.78 1.40 20.05
N LYS A 373 10.40 1.34 21.33
CA LYS A 373 10.55 0.14 22.17
C LYS A 373 9.71 -1.03 21.65
N ASP A 374 8.46 -0.77 21.26
CA ASP A 374 7.56 -1.78 20.70
C ASP A 374 8.10 -2.31 19.36
N PHE A 375 8.67 -1.43 18.52
CA PHE A 375 9.37 -1.80 17.29
C PHE A 375 10.59 -2.67 17.57
N LEU A 376 11.48 -2.24 18.48
CA LEU A 376 12.70 -2.97 18.83
C LEU A 376 12.39 -4.33 19.45
N LEU A 377 11.36 -4.43 20.29
CA LEU A 377 10.92 -5.71 20.86
C LEU A 377 10.46 -6.65 19.74
N SER A 378 9.64 -6.14 18.82
CA SER A 378 9.18 -6.91 17.66
C SER A 378 10.35 -7.32 16.75
N PHE A 379 11.34 -6.44 16.59
CA PHE A 379 12.58 -6.71 15.86
C PHE A 379 13.40 -7.84 16.51
N ILE A 380 13.65 -7.77 17.82
CA ILE A 380 14.38 -8.80 18.58
C ILE A 380 13.70 -10.16 18.45
N MET A 381 12.37 -10.20 18.56
CA MET A 381 11.59 -11.44 18.51
C MET A 381 11.62 -12.13 17.13
N LYS A 382 12.08 -11.46 16.07
CA LYS A 382 12.30 -12.07 14.75
C LYS A 382 13.52 -13.01 14.74
N PHE A 383 14.50 -12.77 15.60
CA PHE A 383 15.73 -13.57 15.68
C PHE A 383 15.56 -14.80 16.57
N ASN A 384 16.34 -15.84 16.33
CA ASN A 384 16.33 -17.09 17.09
C ASN A 384 17.50 -17.18 18.07
N ILE A 385 17.52 -16.27 19.05
CA ILE A 385 18.61 -16.16 20.03
C ILE A 385 18.33 -17.09 21.21
N LYS A 386 19.32 -17.91 21.56
CA LYS A 386 19.29 -18.78 22.73
C LYS A 386 20.44 -18.45 23.67
N ILE A 387 20.14 -18.46 24.97
CA ILE A 387 21.13 -18.19 26.02
C ILE A 387 21.65 -19.49 26.62
N LEU A 388 22.98 -19.59 26.74
CA LEU A 388 23.65 -20.69 27.43
C LEU A 388 23.51 -20.48 28.94
N THR A 389 22.92 -21.47 29.62
CA THR A 389 22.81 -21.46 31.08
C THR A 389 23.52 -22.68 31.66
N THR A 390 23.71 -22.71 32.99
CA THR A 390 24.20 -23.89 33.71
C THR A 390 23.38 -25.16 33.44
N ASN A 391 22.12 -25.01 33.03
CA ASN A 391 21.21 -26.10 32.67
C ASN A 391 21.09 -26.32 31.15
N GLY A 392 22.05 -25.82 30.37
CA GLY A 392 22.07 -25.90 28.91
C GLY A 392 21.41 -24.72 28.20
N LEU A 393 21.27 -24.86 26.88
CA LEU A 393 20.83 -23.81 25.97
C LEU A 393 19.30 -23.60 26.03
N LYS A 394 18.85 -22.36 26.28
CA LYS A 394 17.42 -22.02 26.43
C LYS A 394 17.00 -20.91 25.47
N ASP A 395 15.76 -20.98 24.97
CA ASP A 395 15.19 -19.89 24.15
C ASP A 395 15.17 -18.57 24.94
N TYR A 396 15.69 -17.51 24.32
CA TYR A 396 15.84 -16.20 24.96
C TYR A 396 15.01 -15.11 24.26
N SER A 397 15.26 -14.81 22.98
CA SER A 397 14.53 -13.77 22.24
C SER A 397 13.06 -14.11 21.97
N ARG A 398 12.69 -15.40 21.96
CA ARG A 398 11.30 -15.84 21.74
C ARG A 398 10.45 -15.90 23.01
N LYS A 399 11.06 -15.67 24.18
CA LYS A 399 10.34 -15.52 25.45
C LYS A 399 10.26 -14.04 25.78
N THR A 400 9.07 -13.58 26.19
CA THR A 400 8.83 -12.18 26.53
C THR A 400 9.81 -11.63 27.57
N ALA A 401 10.23 -12.44 28.55
CA ALA A 401 11.20 -12.02 29.56
C ALA A 401 12.60 -11.76 28.96
N GLY A 402 13.17 -12.72 28.23
CA GLY A 402 14.50 -12.59 27.62
C GLY A 402 14.53 -11.53 26.52
N ALA A 403 13.47 -11.43 25.72
CA ALA A 403 13.32 -10.36 24.72
C ALA A 403 13.32 -8.96 25.35
N LYS A 404 12.69 -8.79 26.54
CA LYS A 404 12.71 -7.52 27.28
C LYS A 404 14.08 -7.19 27.85
N GLN A 405 14.81 -8.20 28.34
CA GLN A 405 16.19 -8.03 28.80
C GLN A 405 17.12 -7.59 27.66
N LEU A 406 17.04 -8.26 26.51
CA LEU A 406 17.74 -7.84 25.29
C LEU A 406 17.34 -6.44 24.83
N LEU A 407 16.06 -6.07 24.94
CA LEU A 407 15.58 -4.72 24.62
C LEU A 407 16.25 -3.67 25.51
N GLU A 408 16.29 -3.89 26.82
CA GLU A 408 16.93 -2.97 27.77
C GLU A 408 18.43 -2.80 27.46
N ALA A 409 19.12 -3.92 27.20
CA ALA A 409 20.53 -3.92 26.84
C ALA A 409 20.79 -3.25 25.48
N LEU A 410 19.94 -3.50 24.48
CA LEU A 410 20.03 -2.89 23.14
C LEU A 410 19.77 -1.39 23.21
N TRP A 411 18.74 -0.98 23.97
CA TRP A 411 18.30 0.41 24.10
C TRP A 411 19.43 1.35 24.55
N VAL A 412 20.27 0.91 25.49
CA VAL A 412 21.39 1.70 26.00
C VAL A 412 22.55 1.77 25.00
N ARG A 413 22.68 0.77 24.11
CA ARG A 413 23.77 0.64 23.14
C ARG A 413 23.43 1.14 21.72
N ILE A 414 22.21 1.63 21.47
CA ILE A 414 21.85 2.25 20.18
C ILE A 414 22.81 3.42 19.91
N PRO A 415 23.57 3.40 18.80
CA PRO A 415 24.48 4.48 18.46
C PRO A 415 23.75 5.82 18.32
N ASN A 416 24.38 6.88 18.83
CA ASN A 416 23.88 8.23 18.70
C ASN A 416 24.45 8.86 17.42
N ASP A 417 23.61 9.14 16.42
CA ASP A 417 23.96 9.94 15.24
C ASP A 417 23.50 11.38 15.49
N GLU A 418 24.39 12.21 16.04
CA GLU A 418 24.12 13.62 16.39
C GLU A 418 23.85 14.50 15.16
N GLU A 419 24.24 14.06 13.97
CA GLU A 419 24.05 14.80 12.72
C GLU A 419 22.77 14.39 11.98
N PHE A 420 22.07 13.34 12.44
CA PHE A 420 20.91 12.81 11.73
C PHE A 420 19.81 13.84 11.54
N ILE A 421 19.57 14.67 12.54
CA ILE A 421 18.58 15.75 12.46
C ILE A 421 18.93 16.77 11.37
N ASN A 422 20.22 17.09 11.20
CA ASN A 422 20.69 17.99 10.14
C ASN A 422 20.45 17.36 8.76
N LYS A 423 20.69 16.05 8.61
CA LYS A 423 20.37 15.30 7.38
C LYS A 423 18.88 15.41 7.02
N LEU A 424 17.99 15.32 8.01
CA LEU A 424 16.55 15.50 7.81
C LEU A 424 16.17 16.94 7.41
N TRP A 425 16.85 17.96 7.95
CA TRP A 425 16.60 19.35 7.58
C TRP A 425 17.13 19.72 6.19
N GLU A 426 18.20 19.10 5.71
CA GLU A 426 18.93 19.57 4.53
C GLU A 426 18.70 18.72 3.29
N SER A 427 18.66 17.40 3.43
CA SER A 427 18.72 16.50 2.28
C SER A 427 17.46 16.47 1.40
N ASN A 428 16.31 16.93 1.92
CA ASN A 428 15.03 17.00 1.21
C ASN A 428 14.64 18.43 0.75
N ILE A 429 15.52 19.42 0.89
CA ILE A 429 15.28 20.74 0.32
C ILE A 429 15.27 20.65 -1.22
N TYR A 430 14.33 21.36 -1.85
CA TYR A 430 14.01 21.28 -3.28
C TYR A 430 13.46 19.92 -3.74
N LYS A 431 13.00 19.07 -2.81
CA LYS A 431 12.44 17.75 -3.09
C LYS A 431 11.04 17.61 -2.49
N LEU A 432 10.08 17.24 -3.33
CA LEU A 432 8.76 16.78 -2.88
C LEU A 432 8.76 15.25 -2.83
N CYS A 433 8.82 14.70 -1.63
CA CYS A 433 8.98 13.27 -1.37
C CYS A 433 7.64 12.53 -1.42
N PHE A 434 7.65 11.33 -2.01
CA PHE A 434 6.56 10.37 -2.20
C PHE A 434 6.97 9.01 -1.63
N LEU A 435 6.10 8.01 -1.66
CA LEU A 435 6.47 6.66 -1.21
C LEU A 435 7.53 6.01 -2.11
N ASP A 436 7.48 6.24 -3.43
CA ASP A 436 8.34 5.59 -4.44
C ASP A 436 9.54 6.43 -4.90
N GLY A 437 9.73 7.62 -4.33
CA GLY A 437 10.81 8.53 -4.71
C GLY A 437 10.54 9.99 -4.35
N TYR A 438 11.16 10.92 -5.04
CA TYR A 438 10.93 12.36 -4.86
C TYR A 438 10.92 13.11 -6.20
N TYR A 439 10.12 14.16 -6.28
CA TYR A 439 10.18 15.13 -7.36
C TYR A 439 11.21 16.21 -7.03
N ASP A 440 12.24 16.35 -7.88
CA ASP A 440 13.30 17.35 -7.75
C ASP A 440 12.89 18.63 -8.47
N PHE A 441 12.61 19.71 -7.73
CA PHE A 441 12.19 20.99 -8.29
C PHE A 441 13.30 21.69 -9.10
N LYS A 442 14.57 21.46 -8.76
CA LYS A 442 15.71 22.04 -9.50
C LYS A 442 15.85 21.37 -10.86
N GLN A 443 15.74 20.05 -10.90
CA GLN A 443 15.86 19.27 -12.14
C GLN A 443 14.54 19.07 -12.88
N LYS A 444 13.42 19.46 -12.28
CA LYS A 444 12.05 19.32 -12.79
C LYS A 444 11.70 17.89 -13.21
N LYS A 445 12.13 16.89 -12.43
CA LYS A 445 11.86 15.47 -12.71
C LYS A 445 11.72 14.64 -11.45
N PHE A 446 10.94 13.58 -11.57
CA PHE A 446 10.84 12.56 -10.53
C PHE A 446 12.05 11.61 -10.56
N LYS A 447 12.51 11.20 -9.38
CA LYS A 447 13.61 10.25 -9.16
C LYS A 447 13.23 9.27 -8.06
N LYS A 448 13.72 8.03 -8.16
CA LYS A 448 13.70 7.09 -7.03
C LYS A 448 14.62 7.60 -5.91
N TYR A 449 14.37 7.15 -4.68
CA TYR A 449 15.24 7.48 -3.55
C TYR A 449 16.68 7.06 -3.81
N ASP A 450 17.59 7.97 -3.47
CA ASP A 450 19.02 7.73 -3.38
C ASP A 450 19.42 7.47 -1.92
N ASN A 451 20.69 7.17 -1.69
CA ASN A 451 21.23 6.88 -0.36
C ASN A 451 21.47 8.15 0.49
N GLU A 452 21.18 9.33 -0.05
CA GLU A 452 21.53 10.63 0.52
C GLU A 452 20.31 11.46 0.93
N THR A 453 19.12 11.11 0.43
CA THR A 453 17.87 11.82 0.69
C THR A 453 17.13 11.20 1.85
N TYR A 454 17.12 11.89 2.99
CA TYR A 454 16.44 11.50 4.22
C TYR A 454 15.19 12.37 4.41
N THR A 455 14.07 11.76 4.79
CA THR A 455 12.86 12.52 5.04
C THR A 455 11.96 11.91 6.11
N ILE A 456 11.30 12.77 6.87
CA ILE A 456 10.12 12.45 7.69
C ILE A 456 8.84 13.01 7.06
N THR A 457 8.99 13.90 6.08
CA THR A 457 7.89 14.58 5.39
C THR A 457 7.76 14.06 3.97
N TYR A 458 6.60 13.50 3.66
CA TYR A 458 6.27 12.89 2.39
C TYR A 458 4.76 12.97 2.11
N VAL A 459 4.43 12.88 0.83
CA VAL A 459 3.08 12.66 0.32
C VAL A 459 2.80 11.15 0.41
N ASN A 460 1.71 10.76 1.08
CA ASN A 460 1.42 9.35 1.42
C ASN A 460 0.81 8.56 0.25
N LYS A 461 1.49 8.60 -0.91
CA LYS A 461 1.18 7.87 -2.14
C LYS A 461 2.42 7.86 -3.06
N ASN A 462 2.35 7.08 -4.12
CA ASN A 462 3.35 7.11 -5.20
C ASN A 462 3.18 8.36 -6.07
N TYR A 463 4.25 8.77 -6.76
CA TYR A 463 4.20 9.91 -7.67
C TYR A 463 3.29 9.64 -8.88
N PRO A 464 2.36 10.54 -9.23
CA PRO A 464 1.49 10.38 -10.38
C PRO A 464 2.29 10.54 -11.68
N GLN A 465 2.63 9.41 -12.32
CA GLN A 465 3.49 9.38 -13.51
C GLN A 465 2.88 10.08 -14.74
N TYR A 466 1.55 10.20 -14.80
CA TYR A 466 0.84 10.77 -15.95
C TYR A 466 0.03 11.99 -15.55
N GLU A 467 0.05 12.99 -16.41
CA GLU A 467 -0.80 14.18 -16.29
C GLU A 467 -2.16 13.90 -16.94
N ASN A 468 -3.21 13.75 -16.13
CA ASN A 468 -4.57 13.74 -16.66
C ASN A 468 -5.06 15.18 -16.88
N LYS A 469 -5.17 15.58 -18.15
CA LYS A 469 -5.60 16.94 -18.52
C LYS A 469 -7.04 17.24 -18.09
N GLU A 470 -7.93 16.25 -18.14
CA GLU A 470 -9.33 16.42 -17.77
C GLU A 470 -9.48 16.71 -16.27
N ASP A 471 -8.75 15.96 -15.42
CA ASP A 471 -8.75 16.19 -13.97
C ASP A 471 -8.12 17.54 -13.61
N ILE A 472 -7.03 17.92 -14.29
CA ILE A 472 -6.39 19.24 -14.11
C ILE A 472 -7.34 20.37 -14.49
N GLU A 473 -8.04 20.24 -15.62
CA GLU A 473 -9.03 21.22 -16.06
C GLU A 473 -10.22 21.27 -15.09
N PHE A 474 -10.68 20.11 -14.60
CA PHE A 474 -11.75 20.03 -13.62
C PHE A 474 -11.38 20.76 -12.33
N VAL A 475 -10.20 20.49 -11.77
CA VAL A 475 -9.73 21.12 -10.53
C VAL A 475 -9.57 22.64 -10.71
N ASN A 476 -9.00 23.09 -11.84
CA ASN A 476 -8.92 24.52 -12.11
C ASN A 476 -10.31 25.14 -12.17
N LYS A 477 -11.19 24.65 -13.05
CA LYS A 477 -12.49 25.27 -13.33
C LYS A 477 -13.48 25.21 -12.17
N ASN A 478 -13.55 24.07 -11.48
CA ASN A 478 -14.61 23.79 -10.50
C ASN A 478 -14.17 24.00 -9.05
N ILE A 479 -12.89 24.29 -8.80
CA ILE A 479 -12.37 24.53 -7.45
C ILE A 479 -11.54 25.82 -7.43
N LEU A 480 -10.40 25.86 -8.12
CA LEU A 480 -9.45 26.96 -7.98
C LEU A 480 -9.97 28.28 -8.57
N ASP A 481 -10.54 28.26 -9.76
CA ASP A 481 -11.06 29.45 -10.45
C ASP A 481 -12.33 29.99 -9.78
N LEU A 482 -13.07 29.15 -9.04
CA LEU A 482 -14.19 29.61 -8.22
C LEU A 482 -13.68 30.37 -6.99
N ILE A 483 -12.65 29.85 -6.33
CA ILE A 483 -12.08 30.46 -5.12
C ILE A 483 -11.29 31.72 -5.47
N PHE A 484 -10.52 31.66 -6.55
CA PHE A 484 -9.67 32.71 -7.08
C PHE A 484 -10.16 33.13 -8.47
N TYR A 485 -11.25 33.90 -8.55
CA TYR A 485 -11.77 34.34 -9.85
C TYR A 485 -10.78 35.24 -10.61
N GLU A 486 -9.85 35.91 -9.90
CA GLU A 486 -8.75 36.66 -10.50
C GLU A 486 -7.55 35.74 -10.70
N LYS A 487 -7.12 35.62 -11.95
CA LYS A 487 -5.98 34.78 -12.32
C LYS A 487 -4.70 35.16 -11.55
N GLU A 488 -4.43 36.46 -11.38
CA GLU A 488 -3.24 36.94 -10.66
C GLU A 488 -3.22 36.45 -9.21
N SER A 489 -4.35 36.54 -8.50
CA SER A 489 -4.49 36.05 -7.12
C SER A 489 -4.29 34.54 -7.03
N LYS A 490 -4.81 33.78 -8.00
CA LYS A 490 -4.60 32.34 -8.11
C LYS A 490 -3.12 32.00 -8.31
N ASP A 491 -2.49 32.62 -9.29
CA ASP A 491 -1.11 32.34 -9.69
C ASP A 491 -0.14 32.73 -8.55
N GLU A 492 -0.37 33.86 -7.87
CA GLU A 492 0.40 34.26 -6.68
C GLU A 492 0.26 33.27 -5.54
N PHE A 493 -0.97 32.83 -5.21
CA PHE A 493 -1.21 31.83 -4.17
C PHE A 493 -0.51 30.50 -4.48
N LEU A 494 -0.71 29.97 -5.71
CA LEU A 494 -0.14 28.70 -6.13
C LEU A 494 1.38 28.75 -6.18
N ASN A 495 1.97 29.86 -6.65
CA ASN A 495 3.42 30.05 -6.65
C ASN A 495 3.97 30.11 -5.22
N TRP A 496 3.33 30.87 -4.33
CA TRP A 496 3.73 30.97 -2.93
C TRP A 496 3.71 29.60 -2.23
N CYS A 497 2.65 28.82 -2.45
CA CYS A 497 2.55 27.45 -1.94
C CYS A 497 3.59 26.52 -2.56
N SER A 498 3.80 26.59 -3.88
CA SER A 498 4.75 25.73 -4.60
C SER A 498 6.19 25.96 -4.14
N ARG A 499 6.61 27.22 -3.97
CA ARG A 499 7.92 27.56 -3.41
C ARG A 499 8.07 27.13 -1.95
N GLY A 500 7.00 27.23 -1.16
CA GLY A 500 6.95 26.69 0.20
C GLY A 500 7.20 25.19 0.22
N LEU A 501 6.45 24.41 -0.57
CA LEU A 501 6.59 22.96 -0.70
C LEU A 501 7.97 22.54 -1.23
N ALA A 502 8.57 23.33 -2.12
CA ALA A 502 9.94 23.14 -2.57
C ALA A 502 10.99 23.44 -1.49
N GLY A 503 10.62 24.04 -0.36
CA GLY A 503 11.54 24.33 0.74
C GLY A 503 12.34 25.61 0.57
N HIS A 504 11.81 26.62 -0.13
CA HIS A 504 12.38 27.98 -0.14
C HIS A 504 12.07 28.71 1.17
N TYR A 505 12.71 28.31 2.26
CA TYR A 505 12.52 28.90 3.59
C TYR A 505 13.35 30.17 3.81
N GLU A 506 14.45 30.32 3.07
CA GLU A 506 15.39 31.45 3.12
C GLU A 506 14.74 32.81 2.84
N GLU A 507 13.59 32.81 2.18
CA GLU A 507 12.84 34.01 1.83
C GLU A 507 12.15 34.67 3.03
N LYS A 508 12.00 33.95 4.15
CA LYS A 508 11.35 34.45 5.37
C LYS A 508 9.92 34.95 5.15
N THR A 509 9.28 34.54 4.06
CA THR A 509 7.94 34.99 3.70
C THR A 509 6.87 34.30 4.54
N TRP A 510 5.88 35.08 4.95
CA TRP A 510 4.66 34.61 5.57
C TRP A 510 3.47 35.32 4.94
N ALA A 511 2.28 34.78 5.09
CA ALA A 511 1.10 35.28 4.40
C ALA A 511 -0.07 35.60 5.34
N ILE A 512 -0.89 36.56 4.91
CA ILE A 512 -2.27 36.72 5.36
C ILE A 512 -3.17 36.36 4.19
N GLY A 513 -4.00 35.33 4.37
CA GLY A 513 -5.07 35.01 3.43
C GLY A 513 -6.32 35.81 3.78
N LEU A 514 -6.46 36.97 3.13
CA LEU A 514 -7.52 37.95 3.38
C LEU A 514 -8.75 37.64 2.55
N GLY A 515 -9.90 37.48 3.19
CA GLY A 515 -11.17 37.35 2.47
C GLY A 515 -12.34 37.22 3.42
N HIS A 516 -13.57 37.30 2.94
CA HIS A 516 -14.76 37.21 3.79
C HIS A 516 -14.99 35.78 4.33
N ARG A 517 -15.97 35.63 5.23
CA ARG A 517 -16.50 34.31 5.60
C ARG A 517 -17.05 33.60 4.35
N ASN A 518 -16.92 32.27 4.29
CA ASN A 518 -17.33 31.45 3.16
C ASN A 518 -16.65 31.83 1.83
N SER A 519 -15.35 32.09 1.86
CA SER A 519 -14.55 32.45 0.67
C SER A 519 -13.71 31.30 0.09
N GLY A 520 -13.87 30.09 0.61
CA GLY A 520 -13.10 28.92 0.16
C GLY A 520 -11.76 28.71 0.87
N LYS A 521 -11.36 29.59 1.80
CA LYS A 521 -10.13 29.43 2.62
C LYS A 521 -10.02 28.05 3.27
N GLY A 522 -11.09 27.59 3.92
CA GLY A 522 -11.14 26.26 4.54
C GLY A 522 -11.09 25.12 3.52
N VAL A 523 -11.70 25.28 2.34
CA VAL A 523 -11.65 24.29 1.26
C VAL A 523 -10.22 24.11 0.75
N ILE A 524 -9.49 25.22 0.54
CA ILE A 524 -8.09 25.19 0.12
C ILE A 524 -7.21 24.53 1.18
N CYS A 525 -7.39 24.89 2.46
CA CYS A 525 -6.65 24.26 3.57
C CYS A 525 -6.83 22.74 3.56
N ASP A 526 -8.09 22.28 3.53
CA ASP A 526 -8.43 20.85 3.53
C ASP A 526 -7.88 20.15 2.28
N PHE A 527 -7.94 20.80 1.10
CA PHE A 527 -7.45 20.20 -0.14
C PHE A 527 -5.93 20.00 -0.14
N PHE A 528 -5.18 20.98 0.37
CA PHE A 528 -3.72 20.87 0.52
C PHE A 528 -3.33 19.83 1.59
N GLN A 529 -4.04 19.78 2.72
CA GLN A 529 -3.80 18.77 3.76
C GLN A 529 -4.06 17.35 3.24
N ASN A 530 -5.17 17.14 2.53
CA ASN A 530 -5.49 15.84 1.93
C ASN A 530 -4.46 15.42 0.87
N THR A 531 -3.96 16.39 0.09
CA THR A 531 -3.05 16.13 -1.04
C THR A 531 -1.61 15.93 -0.62
N PHE A 532 -1.08 16.78 0.26
CA PHE A 532 0.36 16.82 0.60
C PHE A 532 0.68 16.26 1.99
N ASN A 533 -0.34 15.84 2.74
CA ASN A 533 -0.23 15.15 4.02
C ASN A 533 0.74 15.84 4.99
N SER A 534 1.84 15.19 5.36
CA SER A 534 2.80 15.65 6.36
C SER A 534 3.49 16.98 5.99
N TYR A 535 3.46 17.40 4.72
CA TYR A 535 3.98 18.70 4.29
C TYR A 535 3.14 19.89 4.79
N VAL A 536 1.86 19.66 5.11
CA VAL A 536 0.89 20.72 5.39
C VAL A 536 0.34 20.57 6.79
N GLY A 537 0.50 21.62 7.60
CA GLY A 537 -0.02 21.71 8.95
C GLY A 537 -1.18 22.67 9.09
N SER A 538 -1.86 22.57 10.23
CA SER A 538 -2.75 23.61 10.75
C SER A 538 -2.32 24.05 12.14
N PHE A 539 -2.73 25.28 12.51
CA PHE A 539 -2.55 25.83 13.85
C PHE A 539 -3.67 26.83 14.21
N THR A 540 -3.80 27.14 15.50
CA THR A 540 -4.77 28.14 15.98
C THR A 540 -4.17 29.53 15.87
N GLY A 541 -4.85 30.45 15.17
CA GLY A 541 -4.36 31.82 14.97
C GLY A 541 -4.05 32.58 16.28
N ASP A 542 -4.79 32.30 17.35
CA ASP A 542 -4.60 32.90 18.67
C ASP A 542 -3.22 32.64 19.30
N GLU A 543 -2.49 31.62 18.82
CA GLU A 543 -1.12 31.38 19.26
C GLU A 543 -0.14 32.49 18.84
N MET A 544 -0.51 33.28 17.82
CA MET A 544 0.24 34.43 17.33
C MET A 544 -0.16 35.75 18.02
N ALA A 545 -1.21 35.76 18.84
CA ALA A 545 -1.68 36.98 19.49
C ALA A 545 -0.73 37.41 20.61
N CYS A 546 -0.64 38.72 20.84
CA CYS A 546 0.03 39.28 22.02
C CYS A 546 -0.66 38.78 23.29
N LYS A 547 0.00 37.93 24.07
CA LYS A 547 -0.54 37.40 25.33
C LYS A 547 -0.03 38.21 26.52
N ASN A 548 -0.93 38.78 27.32
CA ASN A 548 -0.61 39.42 28.60
C ASN A 548 -0.38 38.36 29.68
N VAL A 549 0.79 37.70 29.73
CA VAL A 549 1.08 36.73 30.80
C VAL A 549 2.57 36.72 31.17
N GLY A 550 2.84 36.72 32.50
CA GLY A 550 4.14 36.92 33.15
C GLY A 550 5.27 35.92 32.84
N GLN A 551 6.33 35.96 33.67
CA GLN A 551 7.61 35.22 33.55
C GLN A 551 7.47 33.69 33.60
N GLY A 552 6.78 33.09 32.63
CA GLY A 552 6.72 31.64 32.43
C GLY A 552 7.84 31.13 31.50
N ASP A 553 8.10 29.82 31.55
CA ASP A 553 9.07 29.09 30.73
C ASP A 553 8.86 29.36 29.21
N ILE A 554 9.83 30.03 28.59
CA ILE A 554 9.82 30.44 27.18
C ILE A 554 9.77 29.23 26.24
N ALA A 555 10.47 28.14 26.56
CA ALA A 555 10.51 26.93 25.72
C ALA A 555 9.14 26.25 25.67
N LYS A 556 8.39 26.30 26.78
CA LYS A 556 7.01 25.78 26.82
C LYS A 556 6.05 26.62 25.97
N LYS A 557 6.27 27.94 25.86
CA LYS A 557 5.47 28.81 24.98
C LYS A 557 5.63 28.47 23.49
N MET A 558 6.74 27.85 23.09
CA MET A 558 7.00 27.40 21.71
C MET A 558 6.49 25.99 21.39
N SER A 559 5.86 25.31 22.35
CA SER A 559 5.39 23.93 22.20
C SER A 559 4.47 23.70 21.00
N TRP A 560 3.61 24.67 20.67
CA TRP A 560 2.68 24.61 19.53
C TRP A 560 3.37 24.75 18.17
N ALA A 561 4.60 25.30 18.14
CA ALA A 561 5.37 25.49 16.90
C ALA A 561 6.30 24.31 16.60
N ILE A 562 6.58 23.43 17.57
CA ILE A 562 7.37 22.21 17.37
C ILE A 562 6.82 21.35 16.21
N PRO A 563 5.50 21.11 16.08
CA PRO A 563 4.96 20.37 14.94
C PRO A 563 5.25 20.97 13.57
N PHE A 564 5.73 22.22 13.48
CA PHE A 564 6.11 22.85 12.21
C PHE A 564 7.47 22.38 11.70
N GLU A 565 8.26 21.67 12.52
CA GLU A 565 9.68 21.37 12.28
C GLU A 565 9.98 20.67 10.94
N PHE A 566 9.05 19.95 10.33
CA PHE A 566 9.27 19.34 9.02
C PHE A 566 8.17 19.68 8.02
N ARG A 567 7.25 20.58 8.40
CA ARG A 567 6.16 21.02 7.54
C ARG A 567 6.64 22.17 6.66
N ARG A 568 6.14 22.21 5.42
CA ARG A 568 6.49 23.24 4.44
C ARG A 568 5.44 24.34 4.34
N LEU A 569 4.18 24.04 4.67
CA LEU A 569 3.09 24.99 4.73
C LEU A 569 2.32 24.80 6.04
N ASN A 570 1.95 25.89 6.70
CA ASN A 570 1.12 25.87 7.91
C ASN A 570 0.00 26.91 7.75
N PHE A 571 -1.25 26.44 7.73
CA PHE A 571 -2.43 27.29 7.60
C PHE A 571 -3.10 27.51 8.96
N SER A 572 -3.46 28.73 9.30
CA SER A 572 -4.20 28.97 10.53
C SER A 572 -5.68 28.63 10.38
N ASN A 573 -6.31 28.25 11.48
CA ASN A 573 -7.76 28.41 11.62
C ASN A 573 -8.11 29.90 11.76
N GLU A 574 -9.38 30.28 11.53
CA GLU A 574 -9.82 31.69 11.61
C GLU A 574 -9.39 32.32 12.94
N LEU A 575 -8.71 33.47 12.85
CA LEU A 575 -8.34 34.27 14.01
C LEU A 575 -9.56 35.04 14.54
N SER A 576 -9.89 34.84 15.81
CA SER A 576 -10.85 35.70 16.52
C SER A 576 -10.23 37.07 16.72
N LEU A 577 -10.72 38.09 16.00
CA LEU A 577 -10.17 39.45 16.02
C LEU A 577 -10.45 40.21 17.33
N GLU A 578 -11.32 39.69 18.18
CA GLU A 578 -11.66 40.26 19.48
C GLU A 578 -11.18 39.32 20.60
N ASP A 579 -10.71 39.90 21.70
CA ASP A 579 -10.47 39.20 22.96
C ASP A 579 -11.78 39.04 23.75
N ASP A 580 -11.71 38.32 24.88
CA ASP A 580 -12.87 38.07 25.76
C ASP A 580 -13.50 39.36 26.32
N LYS A 581 -12.84 40.51 26.14
CA LYS A 581 -13.29 41.84 26.56
C LYS A 581 -13.72 42.73 25.39
N GLY A 582 -13.81 42.19 24.17
CA GLY A 582 -14.22 42.91 22.97
C GLY A 582 -13.15 43.88 22.41
N CYS A 583 -11.90 43.78 22.87
CA CYS A 583 -10.79 44.57 22.36
C CYS A 583 -10.13 43.86 21.17
N LYS A 584 -9.72 44.65 20.15
CA LYS A 584 -9.03 44.10 18.97
C LYS A 584 -7.71 43.43 19.37
N LYS A 585 -7.56 42.14 19.05
CA LYS A 585 -6.31 41.42 19.28
C LYS A 585 -5.19 41.96 18.37
N LYS A 586 -4.01 42.14 18.96
CA LYS A 586 -2.77 42.45 18.23
C LYS A 586 -1.96 41.17 18.04
N LEU A 587 -1.27 41.04 16.91
CA LEU A 587 -0.33 39.95 16.66
C LEU A 587 1.08 40.31 17.12
N ASP A 588 1.76 39.34 17.70
CA ASP A 588 3.14 39.47 18.17
C ASP A 588 4.13 39.29 16.99
N GLY A 589 4.64 40.42 16.49
CA GLY A 589 5.61 40.46 15.41
C GLY A 589 6.93 39.75 15.72
N ASN A 590 7.30 39.58 17.00
CA ASN A 590 8.49 38.83 17.37
C ASN A 590 8.27 37.32 17.23
N ILE A 591 7.09 36.82 17.58
CA ILE A 591 6.71 35.42 17.34
C ILE A 591 6.68 35.14 15.84
N ILE A 592 6.07 36.04 15.06
CA ILE A 592 6.03 35.93 13.60
C ILE A 592 7.45 35.80 13.03
N LYS A 593 8.36 36.72 13.38
CA LYS A 593 9.76 36.69 12.92
C LYS A 593 10.52 35.43 13.34
N LYS A 594 10.25 34.88 14.53
CA LYS A 594 10.86 33.60 14.97
C LYS A 594 10.41 32.44 14.10
N ILE A 595 9.13 32.39 13.75
CA ILE A 595 8.54 31.30 12.95
C ILE A 595 8.95 31.44 11.48
N SER A 596 8.98 32.66 10.95
CA SER A 596 9.46 32.97 9.60
C SER A 596 10.94 33.36 9.58
N SER A 597 11.76 32.79 10.48
CA SER A 597 13.16 33.19 10.68
C SER A 597 14.08 32.84 9.51
N GLY A 598 13.67 31.90 8.66
CA GLY A 598 14.49 31.37 7.58
C GLY A 598 15.39 30.23 8.02
N GLY A 599 14.92 29.39 8.95
CA GLY A 599 15.61 28.17 9.37
C GLY A 599 16.52 28.33 10.59
N ASP A 600 16.34 29.38 11.38
CA ASP A 600 17.07 29.54 12.65
C ASP A 600 16.64 28.45 13.64
N ILE A 601 17.61 27.95 14.42
CA ILE A 601 17.34 26.98 15.48
C ILE A 601 16.49 27.63 16.57
N GLN A 602 15.36 27.02 16.87
CA GLN A 602 14.45 27.38 17.95
C GLN A 602 14.50 26.33 19.05
N ASN A 603 14.27 26.73 20.30
CA ASN A 603 14.14 25.81 21.42
C ASN A 603 12.67 25.72 21.88
N GLY A 604 12.17 24.50 22.05
CA GLY A 604 10.79 24.26 22.45
C GLY A 604 10.65 23.02 23.34
N ARG A 605 9.59 22.97 24.15
CA ARG A 605 9.33 21.85 25.06
C ARG A 605 7.87 21.40 25.03
N LEU A 606 7.63 20.13 24.68
CA LEU A 606 6.31 19.49 24.80
C LEU A 606 6.00 19.11 26.27
N ASN A 607 4.72 18.91 26.58
CA ASN A 607 4.30 18.46 27.92
C ASN A 607 4.98 17.14 28.31
N TYR A 608 5.56 17.09 29.51
CA TYR A 608 6.27 15.92 30.06
C TYR A 608 7.48 15.43 29.24
N LYS A 609 8.03 16.26 28.35
CA LYS A 609 9.25 15.98 27.59
C LYS A 609 10.36 16.98 27.92
N ASN A 610 11.59 16.65 27.51
CA ASN A 610 12.73 17.57 27.55
C ASN A 610 12.58 18.64 26.46
N SER A 611 13.30 19.75 26.61
CA SER A 611 13.44 20.72 25.53
C SER A 611 14.17 20.09 24.34
N ILE A 612 13.77 20.47 23.14
CA ILE A 612 14.41 20.08 21.89
C ILE A 612 14.71 21.32 21.06
N ASP A 613 15.80 21.23 20.31
CA ASP A 613 16.13 22.18 19.27
C ASP A 613 15.48 21.74 17.97
N PHE A 614 14.81 22.68 17.30
CA PHE A 614 14.08 22.45 16.06
C PHE A 614 14.24 23.61 15.08
N LYS A 615 14.18 23.33 13.77
CA LYS A 615 14.19 24.35 12.72
C LYS A 615 12.85 24.40 12.00
N ILE A 616 12.31 25.60 11.84
CA ILE A 616 11.12 25.81 11.00
C ILE A 616 11.59 26.18 9.60
N GLN A 617 11.39 25.26 8.66
CA GLN A 617 11.73 25.45 7.25
C GLN A 617 10.49 25.46 6.35
N GLY A 618 9.38 25.92 6.90
CA GLY A 618 8.10 26.07 6.22
C GLY A 618 7.57 27.49 6.33
N ARG A 619 6.48 27.75 5.61
CA ARG A 619 5.80 29.04 5.61
C ARG A 619 4.49 28.95 6.36
N MET A 620 4.04 30.09 6.89
CA MET A 620 2.73 30.20 7.53
C MET A 620 1.81 31.13 6.76
N CYS A 621 0.52 30.83 6.78
CA CYS A 621 -0.54 31.68 6.26
C CYS A 621 -1.64 31.83 7.31
N LEU A 622 -1.89 33.08 7.74
CA LEU A 622 -2.94 33.45 8.68
C LEU A 622 -4.22 33.78 7.91
N PHE A 623 -5.28 33.02 8.12
CA PHE A 623 -6.59 33.30 7.53
C PHE A 623 -7.39 34.25 8.42
N CYS A 624 -7.74 35.42 7.87
CA CYS A 624 -8.57 36.40 8.55
C CYS A 624 -9.49 37.15 7.57
N ASN A 625 -10.51 37.80 8.13
CA ASN A 625 -11.43 38.64 7.37
C ASN A 625 -10.95 40.09 7.28
N GLU A 626 -10.20 40.53 8.29
CA GLU A 626 -9.55 41.84 8.35
C GLU A 626 -8.12 41.64 8.85
N ILE A 627 -7.20 42.50 8.40
CA ILE A 627 -5.80 42.42 8.82
C ILE A 627 -5.70 42.92 10.28
N PRO A 628 -5.27 42.07 11.23
CA PRO A 628 -5.05 42.51 12.61
C PRO A 628 -3.82 43.43 12.69
N THR A 629 -3.79 44.30 13.70
CA THR A 629 -2.60 45.10 13.99
C THR A 629 -1.43 44.19 14.39
N ILE A 630 -0.26 44.40 13.79
CA ILE A 630 0.95 43.62 14.06
C ILE A 630 1.93 44.50 14.84
N THR A 631 2.55 43.96 15.88
CA THR A 631 3.48 44.74 16.71
C THR A 631 4.64 43.85 17.18
N PRO A 632 5.92 44.18 16.88
CA PRO A 632 6.38 45.33 16.10
C PRO A 632 6.07 45.24 14.59
N GLU A 633 5.99 46.39 13.92
CA GLU A 633 5.57 46.52 12.50
C GLU A 633 6.58 45.94 11.51
N ASP A 634 7.87 45.86 11.87
CA ASP A 634 8.94 45.34 11.01
C ASP A 634 8.71 43.89 10.57
N ALA A 635 7.89 43.12 11.30
CA ALA A 635 7.43 41.80 10.89
C ALA A 635 6.64 41.79 9.56
N THR A 636 6.11 42.94 9.11
CA THR A 636 5.36 43.07 7.85
C THR A 636 6.24 43.14 6.60
N GLN A 637 7.56 43.31 6.74
CA GLN A 637 8.48 43.45 5.59
C GLN A 637 8.47 42.22 4.66
N THR A 638 8.23 41.03 5.22
CA THR A 638 8.18 39.76 4.47
C THR A 638 6.75 39.22 4.32
N LEU A 639 5.74 40.02 4.68
CA LEU A 639 4.33 39.67 4.56
C LEU A 639 3.90 39.59 3.08
N LYS A 640 3.03 38.62 2.78
CA LYS A 640 2.27 38.52 1.53
C LYS A 640 0.78 38.57 1.82
N ILE A 641 0.04 39.37 1.06
CA ILE A 641 -1.42 39.44 1.17
C ILE A 641 -2.00 38.60 0.04
N LEU A 642 -2.61 37.46 0.39
CA LEU A 642 -3.22 36.54 -0.56
C LEU A 642 -4.74 36.76 -0.53
N GLU A 643 -5.31 37.29 -1.61
CA GLU A 643 -6.72 37.73 -1.64
C GLU A 643 -7.69 36.58 -1.99
N PHE A 644 -8.71 36.40 -1.16
CA PHE A 644 -9.85 35.47 -1.34
C PHE A 644 -11.14 36.28 -1.48
N LYS A 645 -11.36 36.83 -2.68
CA LYS A 645 -12.45 37.78 -2.96
C LYS A 645 -13.80 37.12 -3.27
N THR A 646 -13.84 35.81 -3.46
CA THR A 646 -15.10 35.09 -3.68
C THR A 646 -15.88 34.94 -2.37
N ILE A 647 -17.21 35.05 -2.42
CA ILE A 647 -18.13 34.76 -1.32
C ILE A 647 -19.16 33.75 -1.82
N PHE A 648 -19.15 32.55 -1.23
CA PHE A 648 -20.08 31.49 -1.57
C PHE A 648 -21.37 31.58 -0.75
N LYS A 649 -22.51 31.52 -1.44
CA LYS A 649 -23.87 31.51 -0.88
C LYS A 649 -24.68 30.33 -1.42
N ASN A 650 -25.72 29.94 -0.70
CA ASN A 650 -26.65 28.90 -1.19
C ASN A 650 -27.48 29.41 -2.37
N GLU A 651 -27.83 30.69 -2.35
CA GLU A 651 -28.55 31.39 -3.42
C GLU A 651 -28.02 32.82 -3.58
N LEU A 652 -28.15 33.37 -4.78
CA LEU A 652 -27.73 34.73 -5.10
C LEU A 652 -28.94 35.67 -5.14
N THR A 653 -28.89 36.74 -4.35
CA THR A 653 -29.90 37.81 -4.41
C THR A 653 -29.67 38.70 -5.64
N GLU A 654 -30.70 39.46 -6.07
CA GLU A 654 -30.53 40.46 -7.13
C GLU A 654 -29.46 41.51 -6.79
N LYS A 655 -29.31 41.86 -5.52
CA LYS A 655 -28.24 42.74 -5.03
C LYS A 655 -26.86 42.13 -5.26
N ASP A 656 -26.68 40.83 -5.01
CA ASP A 656 -25.42 40.13 -5.23
C ASP A 656 -25.04 40.12 -6.72
N LYS A 657 -26.04 39.87 -7.60
CA LYS A 657 -25.86 39.91 -9.05
C LYS A 657 -25.49 41.32 -9.54
N GLN A 658 -26.11 42.36 -8.98
CA GLN A 658 -25.75 43.75 -9.28
C GLN A 658 -24.33 44.08 -8.83
N ILE A 659 -23.94 43.72 -7.61
CA ILE A 659 -22.58 43.97 -7.09
C ILE A 659 -21.53 43.28 -7.99
N ASN A 660 -21.79 42.03 -8.40
CA ASN A 660 -20.94 41.27 -9.30
C ASN A 660 -20.67 41.93 -10.66
N ASN A 661 -21.51 42.89 -11.07
CA ASN A 661 -21.38 43.65 -12.33
C ASN A 661 -20.78 45.05 -12.13
N ILE A 662 -20.68 45.54 -10.89
CA ILE A 662 -20.29 46.92 -10.56
C ILE A 662 -18.85 46.98 -10.03
N THR A 663 -18.41 45.97 -9.27
CA THR A 663 -17.14 46.01 -8.56
C THR A 663 -16.38 44.68 -8.65
N ASN A 664 -15.06 44.80 -8.66
CA ASN A 664 -14.11 43.68 -8.54
C ASN A 664 -13.52 43.58 -7.12
N GLU A 665 -14.17 44.20 -6.12
CA GLU A 665 -13.75 44.05 -4.72
C GLU A 665 -14.16 42.68 -4.15
N CYS A 666 -15.31 42.14 -4.57
CA CYS A 666 -15.78 40.82 -4.18
C CYS A 666 -16.64 40.18 -5.28
N LYS A 667 -16.64 38.84 -5.36
CA LYS A 667 -17.47 38.05 -6.28
C LYS A 667 -18.38 37.10 -5.52
N PHE A 668 -19.70 37.26 -5.66
CA PHE A 668 -20.66 36.32 -5.11
C PHE A 668 -20.89 35.14 -6.07
N MET A 669 -20.79 33.92 -5.55
CA MET A 669 -21.01 32.68 -6.31
C MET A 669 -21.89 31.71 -5.53
N ILE A 670 -22.55 30.80 -6.25
CA ILE A 670 -23.30 29.71 -5.61
C ILE A 670 -22.30 28.65 -5.13
N GLY A 671 -22.40 28.27 -3.86
CA GLY A 671 -21.58 27.21 -3.27
C GLY A 671 -21.99 25.83 -3.77
N ASN A 672 -21.01 24.94 -3.93
CA ASN A 672 -21.25 23.53 -4.17
C ASN A 672 -20.64 22.70 -3.04
N ASP A 673 -21.51 22.03 -2.28
CA ASP A 673 -21.16 21.19 -1.14
C ASP A 673 -20.28 19.99 -1.52
N ASP A 674 -20.40 19.49 -2.76
CA ASP A 674 -19.62 18.36 -3.26
C ASP A 674 -18.13 18.67 -3.30
N VAL A 675 -17.74 19.93 -3.43
CA VAL A 675 -16.33 20.36 -3.40
C VAL A 675 -15.68 19.85 -2.11
N LYS A 676 -16.28 20.16 -0.96
CA LYS A 676 -15.71 19.82 0.36
C LYS A 676 -16.00 18.36 0.76
N LYS A 677 -17.18 17.84 0.41
CA LYS A 677 -17.62 16.51 0.82
C LYS A 677 -16.96 15.39 0.00
N ILE A 678 -16.75 15.62 -1.30
CA ILE A 678 -16.39 14.60 -2.28
C ILE A 678 -15.09 14.98 -3.00
N TRP A 679 -15.07 16.09 -3.74
CA TRP A 679 -14.05 16.35 -4.76
C TRP A 679 -12.64 16.51 -4.19
N ILE A 680 -12.44 17.31 -3.14
CA ILE A 680 -11.09 17.50 -2.56
C ILE A 680 -10.53 16.24 -1.87
N LYS A 681 -11.34 15.18 -1.73
CA LYS A 681 -10.95 13.89 -1.14
C LYS A 681 -10.67 12.82 -2.20
N LYS A 682 -11.05 13.06 -3.46
CA LYS A 682 -10.79 12.16 -4.59
C LYS A 682 -9.32 12.14 -4.95
N GLU A 683 -8.76 10.95 -5.13
CA GLU A 683 -7.34 10.78 -5.39
C GLU A 683 -6.93 11.41 -6.73
N GLU A 684 -7.77 11.26 -7.75
CA GLU A 684 -7.55 11.84 -9.09
C GLU A 684 -7.38 13.37 -9.04
N TYR A 685 -8.17 14.07 -8.22
CA TYR A 685 -8.12 15.52 -8.10
C TYR A 685 -6.96 15.99 -7.22
N GLN A 686 -6.56 15.21 -6.22
CA GLN A 686 -5.32 15.45 -5.48
C GLN A 686 -4.10 15.28 -6.39
N ASN A 687 -4.10 14.28 -7.26
CA ASN A 687 -3.02 14.08 -8.24
C ASN A 687 -2.96 15.24 -9.25
N ALA A 688 -4.11 15.75 -9.68
CA ALA A 688 -4.18 16.99 -10.46
C ALA A 688 -3.62 18.20 -9.72
N LEU A 689 -3.92 18.38 -8.42
CA LEU A 689 -3.35 19.48 -7.61
C LEU A 689 -1.83 19.38 -7.51
N ILE A 690 -1.25 18.18 -7.35
CA ILE A 690 0.21 17.97 -7.37
C ILE A 690 0.81 18.51 -8.67
N GLN A 691 0.23 18.16 -9.82
CA GLN A 691 0.69 18.63 -11.13
C GLN A 691 0.54 20.15 -11.29
N ILE A 692 -0.57 20.72 -10.82
CA ILE A 692 -0.80 22.17 -10.81
C ILE A 692 0.29 22.87 -10.00
N ILE A 693 0.61 22.37 -8.81
CA ILE A 693 1.64 22.95 -7.94
C ILE A 693 3.03 22.87 -8.57
N ILE A 694 3.40 21.72 -9.13
CA ILE A 694 4.69 21.53 -9.81
C ILE A 694 4.82 22.51 -10.99
N LYS A 695 3.76 22.70 -11.78
CA LYS A 695 3.75 23.63 -12.92
C LYS A 695 3.81 25.10 -12.52
N ASN A 696 3.26 25.46 -11.36
CA ASN A 696 3.30 26.82 -10.82
C ASN A 696 4.60 27.14 -10.07
N TYR A 697 5.54 26.19 -10.00
CA TYR A 697 6.87 26.44 -9.46
C TYR A 697 7.70 27.32 -10.42
N SER A 698 8.19 28.44 -9.92
CA SER A 698 9.23 29.28 -10.53
C SER A 698 10.36 29.50 -9.54
N ASN A 699 11.57 29.81 -10.02
CA ASN A 699 12.74 30.11 -9.17
C ASN A 699 12.64 31.45 -8.46
N GLU A 700 11.76 32.34 -8.94
CA GLU A 700 11.50 33.64 -8.33
C GLU A 700 10.08 33.67 -7.76
N ILE A 701 9.90 34.41 -6.66
CA ILE A 701 8.56 34.70 -6.13
C ILE A 701 7.86 35.65 -7.11
N ILE A 702 6.64 35.32 -7.50
CA ILE A 702 5.79 36.27 -8.21
C ILE A 702 5.53 37.47 -7.29
N LYS A 703 6.04 38.64 -7.66
CA LYS A 703 5.79 39.90 -6.95
C LYS A 703 4.58 40.58 -7.60
N ASN A 704 3.49 40.68 -6.86
CA ASN A 704 2.32 41.43 -7.32
C ASN A 704 2.55 42.94 -7.14
N ASN A 705 2.02 43.75 -8.05
CA ASN A 705 2.26 45.21 -8.12
C ASN A 705 1.47 46.04 -7.08
N LYS A 706 0.64 45.41 -6.24
CA LYS A 706 -0.07 46.09 -5.16
C LYS A 706 0.84 46.20 -3.92
N ASN A 707 1.10 47.43 -3.48
CA ASN A 707 1.90 47.65 -2.28
C ASN A 707 1.14 47.13 -1.06
N ASN A 708 1.75 46.24 -0.25
CA ASN A 708 1.21 45.83 1.06
C ASN A 708 0.84 47.04 1.94
N ASN A 709 1.54 48.18 1.74
CA ASN A 709 1.26 49.46 2.39
C ASN A 709 -0.17 49.98 2.17
N ASP A 710 -0.83 49.62 1.06
CA ASP A 710 -2.23 50.02 0.79
C ASP A 710 -3.21 49.39 1.78
N TYR A 711 -2.86 48.21 2.32
CA TYR A 711 -3.68 47.48 3.28
C TYR A 711 -3.27 47.76 4.74
N LEU A 712 -1.98 47.95 4.99
CA LEU A 712 -1.43 48.10 6.35
C LEU A 712 -1.61 49.52 6.92
N ASN A 713 -1.73 50.54 6.08
CA ASN A 713 -1.71 51.94 6.50
C ASN A 713 -3.11 52.59 6.50
N THR A 714 -4.06 52.05 7.27
CA THR A 714 -5.37 52.71 7.46
C THR A 714 -5.37 53.75 8.56
N ASP A 715 -4.60 53.57 9.64
CA ASP A 715 -4.69 54.45 10.81
C ASP A 715 -4.08 55.84 10.55
N GLY A 716 -2.89 55.91 9.92
CA GLY A 716 -2.29 57.20 9.53
C GLY A 716 -3.08 57.96 8.45
N LYS A 717 -3.80 57.23 7.59
CA LYS A 717 -4.71 57.82 6.58
C LYS A 717 -5.99 58.38 7.20
N LEU A 718 -6.45 57.84 8.33
CA LEU A 718 -7.59 58.36 9.08
C LEU A 718 -7.21 59.61 9.90
N GLU A 719 -5.99 59.66 10.43
CA GLU A 719 -5.42 60.88 11.07
C GLU A 719 -5.40 62.05 10.08
N THR A 720 -5.03 61.82 8.81
CA THR A 720 -5.11 62.85 7.76
C THR A 720 -6.54 63.39 7.53
N ILE A 721 -7.58 62.58 7.72
CA ILE A 721 -8.97 63.08 7.62
C ILE A 721 -9.28 64.00 8.81
N ALA A 722 -8.82 63.64 10.01
CA ALA A 722 -8.96 64.46 11.21
C ALA A 722 -8.11 65.75 11.16
N GLU A 723 -7.04 65.79 10.35
CA GLU A 723 -6.29 67.01 10.04
C GLU A 723 -7.03 67.93 9.07
N LEU A 724 -7.76 67.38 8.09
CA LEU A 724 -8.48 68.15 7.07
C LEU A 724 -9.86 68.62 7.55
N TYR A 725 -10.47 67.90 8.48
CA TYR A 725 -11.85 68.13 8.92
C TYR A 725 -11.98 68.10 10.45
N GLU A 726 -12.87 68.94 10.96
CA GLU A 726 -13.32 68.98 12.35
C GLU A 726 -14.72 68.36 12.46
N PHE A 727 -14.89 67.43 13.40
CA PHE A 727 -16.17 66.78 13.67
C PHE A 727 -16.86 67.47 14.84
N THR A 728 -18.08 67.94 14.62
CA THR A 728 -18.81 68.75 15.60
C THR A 728 -20.23 68.19 15.80
N PRO A 729 -20.77 68.23 17.03
CA PRO A 729 -22.16 67.91 17.29
C PRO A 729 -23.14 68.91 16.65
N GLU A 730 -22.67 70.08 16.21
CA GLU A 730 -23.47 71.10 15.54
C GLU A 730 -23.90 70.67 14.13
N ARG A 731 -25.20 70.44 13.94
CA ARG A 731 -25.77 69.95 12.67
C ARG A 731 -26.08 71.05 11.65
N GLU A 732 -25.80 72.30 11.99
CA GLU A 732 -26.02 73.46 11.12
C GLU A 732 -24.94 73.57 10.03
N ASN A 733 -23.71 73.14 10.33
CA ASN A 733 -22.62 73.06 9.37
C ASN A 733 -22.89 71.91 8.38
N LYS A 734 -22.96 72.26 7.08
CA LYS A 734 -23.24 71.32 5.98
C LYS A 734 -22.24 71.49 4.84
N ILE A 735 -21.57 70.41 4.44
CA ILE A 735 -20.61 70.39 3.33
C ILE A 735 -21.09 69.40 2.27
N LEU A 736 -20.86 69.71 0.99
CA LEU A 736 -21.25 68.86 -0.12
C LEU A 736 -20.51 67.51 -0.07
N ARG A 737 -21.25 66.40 -0.10
CA ARG A 737 -20.66 65.05 0.03
C ARG A 737 -19.67 64.75 -1.08
N SER A 738 -19.96 65.17 -2.31
CA SER A 738 -19.08 64.94 -3.46
C SER A 738 -17.72 65.63 -3.29
N GLU A 739 -17.68 66.80 -2.66
CA GLU A 739 -16.47 67.57 -2.42
C GLU A 739 -15.62 66.96 -1.31
N VAL A 740 -16.23 66.60 -0.17
CA VAL A 740 -15.54 65.91 0.92
C VAL A 740 -14.97 64.57 0.45
N TYR A 741 -15.76 63.79 -0.29
CA TYR A 741 -15.29 62.51 -0.81
C TYR A 741 -14.16 62.72 -1.82
N LYS A 742 -14.27 63.69 -2.73
CA LYS A 742 -13.21 63.99 -3.70
C LYS A 742 -11.90 64.36 -2.99
N ASN A 743 -11.96 65.23 -1.98
CA ASN A 743 -10.80 65.71 -1.23
C ASN A 743 -10.16 64.62 -0.37
N ILE A 744 -10.95 63.80 0.31
CA ILE A 744 -10.43 62.68 1.10
C ILE A 744 -9.83 61.62 0.16
N ILE A 745 -10.48 61.30 -0.95
CA ILE A 745 -9.94 60.35 -1.95
C ILE A 745 -8.60 60.86 -2.50
N SER A 746 -8.49 62.15 -2.86
CA SER A 746 -7.25 62.70 -3.41
C SER A 746 -6.10 62.77 -2.39
N SER A 747 -6.39 62.93 -1.11
CA SER A 747 -5.37 63.06 -0.05
C SER A 747 -4.97 61.72 0.58
N THR A 748 -5.87 60.74 0.64
CA THR A 748 -5.66 59.47 1.37
C THR A 748 -5.70 58.23 0.48
N GLY A 749 -6.29 58.31 -0.71
CA GLY A 749 -6.55 57.17 -1.58
C GLY A 749 -7.60 56.19 -1.04
N LEU A 750 -8.37 56.55 0.00
CA LEU A 750 -9.40 55.68 0.59
C LEU A 750 -10.61 55.50 -0.33
N SER A 751 -11.23 54.31 -0.30
CA SER A 751 -12.47 54.05 -1.04
C SER A 751 -13.68 54.76 -0.44
N LYS A 752 -14.68 55.08 -1.27
CA LYS A 752 -15.92 55.76 -0.84
C LYS A 752 -16.63 55.05 0.32
N SER A 753 -16.58 53.72 0.34
CA SER A 753 -17.18 52.88 1.37
C SER A 753 -16.49 53.05 2.73
N LYS A 754 -15.15 53.08 2.75
CA LYS A 754 -14.37 53.31 3.98
C LYS A 754 -14.55 54.73 4.52
N ILE A 755 -14.56 55.73 3.64
CA ILE A 755 -14.83 57.13 3.99
C ILE A 755 -16.22 57.24 4.65
N LYS A 756 -17.25 56.61 4.05
CA LYS A 756 -18.60 56.63 4.59
C LYS A 756 -18.68 56.05 6.02
N LEU A 757 -18.05 54.90 6.23
CA LEU A 757 -18.09 54.21 7.52
C LEU A 757 -17.39 55.01 8.62
N PHE A 758 -16.25 55.63 8.28
CA PHE A 758 -15.52 56.52 9.17
C PHE A 758 -16.35 57.75 9.55
N LEU A 759 -16.92 58.45 8.57
CA LEU A 759 -17.76 59.63 8.80
C LEU A 759 -18.97 59.30 9.70
N GLN A 760 -19.60 58.14 9.50
CA GLN A 760 -20.70 57.69 10.36
C GLN A 760 -20.26 57.44 11.81
N LYS A 761 -19.06 56.91 12.02
CA LYS A 761 -18.50 56.68 13.36
C LYS A 761 -18.24 57.99 14.10
N GLU A 762 -17.81 59.03 13.38
CA GLU A 762 -17.62 60.39 13.90
C GLU A 762 -18.93 61.19 14.04
N GLY A 763 -20.10 60.54 13.88
CA GLY A 763 -21.41 61.17 14.09
C GLY A 763 -21.92 62.01 12.91
N VAL A 764 -21.24 61.95 11.75
CA VAL A 764 -21.64 62.68 10.54
C VAL A 764 -22.87 62.02 9.91
N THR A 765 -23.88 62.82 9.57
CA THR A 765 -25.14 62.37 8.98
C THR A 765 -25.35 62.93 7.58
N GLU A 766 -25.99 62.16 6.69
CA GLU A 766 -26.29 62.59 5.31
C GLU A 766 -27.70 63.21 5.23
N GLY A 767 -27.86 64.30 4.47
CA GLY A 767 -29.16 64.90 4.18
C GLY A 767 -29.23 65.46 2.76
N ALA A 768 -30.37 65.28 2.09
CA ALA A 768 -30.60 65.78 0.73
C ALA A 768 -31.27 67.16 0.75
N ILE A 769 -30.73 68.12 -0.01
CA ILE A 769 -31.31 69.46 -0.22
C ILE A 769 -31.20 69.79 -1.70
N GLN A 770 -32.33 70.06 -2.36
CA GLN A 770 -32.39 70.47 -3.78
C GLN A 770 -31.57 69.54 -4.71
N GLY A 771 -31.72 68.22 -4.55
CA GLY A 771 -31.05 67.21 -5.40
C GLY A 771 -29.59 66.91 -5.04
N ASN A 772 -28.98 67.68 -4.14
CA ASN A 772 -27.60 67.47 -3.67
C ASN A 772 -27.56 66.83 -2.28
N VAL A 773 -26.58 65.96 -2.04
CA VAL A 773 -26.36 65.29 -0.75
C VAL A 773 -25.29 66.03 0.05
N TYR A 774 -25.64 66.45 1.26
CA TYR A 774 -24.78 67.15 2.20
C TYR A 774 -24.46 66.28 3.43
N LEU A 775 -23.26 66.47 3.96
CA LEU A 775 -22.80 65.91 5.23
C LEU A 775 -23.00 66.94 6.34
N LYS A 776 -23.65 66.55 7.45
CA LYS A 776 -23.90 67.37 8.64
C LYS A 776 -23.08 66.87 9.82
N GLY A 777 -22.58 67.79 10.65
CA GLY A 777 -21.70 67.47 11.79
C GLY A 777 -20.21 67.39 11.42
N ILE A 778 -19.84 68.00 10.29
CA ILE A 778 -18.46 68.09 9.79
C ILE A 778 -18.18 69.50 9.28
N LYS A 779 -16.99 70.02 9.58
CA LYS A 779 -16.49 71.31 9.11
C LYS A 779 -15.08 71.14 8.54
N GLN A 780 -14.74 71.83 7.46
CA GLN A 780 -13.38 71.83 6.93
C GLN A 780 -12.51 72.72 7.83
N LYS A 781 -11.34 72.23 8.24
CA LYS A 781 -10.39 73.06 8.99
C LYS A 781 -9.80 74.09 8.03
N ASN A 782 -9.81 75.36 8.42
CA ASN A 782 -9.14 76.40 7.65
C ASN A 782 -7.63 76.22 7.86
N ASN A 783 -6.90 75.91 6.79
CA ASN A 783 -5.45 76.04 6.79
C ASN A 783 -5.12 77.55 6.82
N ASN A 784 -4.50 78.01 7.90
CA ASN A 784 -3.67 79.22 7.84
C ASN A 784 -2.31 78.86 7.23
#